data_AF-A0A9D2DU69-F1
#
_entry.id   AF-A0A9D2DU69-F1
#
_cell.length_a   1.000
_cell.length_b   1.000
_cell.length_c   1.000
_cell.angle_alpha   90.00
_cell.angle_beta   90.00
_cell.angle_gamma   90.00
#
_symmetry.space_group_name_H-M   'P 1'
#
loop_
_entity.id
_entity.type
_entity.pdbx_description
1 polymer ?
#
loop_
_entity_poly.entity_id
_entity_poly.type
_entity_poly.pdbx_seq_one_letter_code
_entity_poly.pdbx_strand_id
1 'polypeptide(L)'
;MKKRVLAMMMAAVLTVSAAPVQIWASEDPGVQVFQAPAQGTESTEIFTETGGELQEPAADEEPVQIQEPEQPQDPAQIQEPEQPQDPVQTQEPEQPQDPAQIQEPGQSQDPEDIWQDGTEEDLFTQPEEVEVFSDGGELFSSEASPKANSCTITACSGISSGKIRITAKIPKAVKSKDNYYYLFQVNPVNDSLKKRITRVAKPKSGKGTITFNLNTAGHPEYVMSKFAVAVKSKSGSKLTSFTRVSAPSYVNAPEKTSKNQAAYFVPATKKGLQTTNIQELTQTKSKTVFFNLPVSILLANNAERVAYKYNGKTYYFNKIGGYTQLVRQCNQKGIQVTVQLMLDWSSATKSLTASGAKGPRSSYYAWNTKNAAAREKMEALFSFTAELFGSNDCYVSNWILGNEINTYSVWHYPGNMSKSEYITNYSETFRSLYNAVRSNRASSKVFLCVDHYWNMTVQGYAAKDVVDSVAKKLNTLQKGVNWNLAFHAYPYPLTDCRFWSGKNSNYLTNRSNSPIISLNNLSALTSYIRQTYGAKTRILLSEQGFTSTSGQDAQAAAVALGYYIAACNPMVDGFMIRSYQDESHEVAQGLAMGIKGKKAFSVFVNMDSSKTLKYTQNYLKKQVGSKWSGKVPGYNLKRLYTMYRSA
;
A
#
# COMPACT_ATOMS: atom_id res chain seq x y z
N MET A 1 18.30 -17.71 -35.72
CA MET A 1 17.55 -16.45 -35.51
C MET A 1 16.68 -16.38 -34.23
N LYS A 2 16.06 -17.46 -33.73
CA LYS A 2 15.15 -17.41 -32.55
C LYS A 2 15.81 -17.10 -31.18
N LYS A 3 17.13 -17.28 -31.02
CA LYS A 3 17.86 -16.93 -29.76
C LYS A 3 18.33 -15.47 -29.69
N ARG A 4 18.48 -14.77 -30.83
CA ARG A 4 18.93 -13.35 -30.85
C ARG A 4 17.80 -12.36 -30.56
N VAL A 5 16.55 -12.69 -30.93
CA VAL A 5 15.37 -11.85 -30.61
C VAL A 5 15.02 -11.90 -29.11
N LEU A 6 15.23 -13.05 -28.46
CA LEU A 6 15.04 -13.20 -27.01
C LEU A 6 16.12 -12.45 -26.20
N ALA A 7 17.36 -12.40 -26.72
CA ALA A 7 18.45 -11.65 -26.12
C ALA A 7 18.27 -10.12 -26.25
N MET A 8 17.73 -9.63 -27.38
CA MET A 8 17.40 -8.21 -27.54
C MET A 8 16.19 -7.77 -26.68
N MET A 9 15.20 -8.64 -26.46
CA MET A 9 14.09 -8.36 -25.53
C MET A 9 14.51 -8.39 -24.05
N MET A 10 15.50 -9.20 -23.67
CA MET A 10 16.09 -9.14 -22.33
C MET A 10 16.98 -7.91 -22.13
N ALA A 11 17.68 -7.44 -23.18
CA ALA A 11 18.53 -6.26 -23.12
C ALA A 11 17.75 -4.95 -22.87
N ALA A 12 16.53 -4.81 -23.39
CA ALA A 12 15.66 -3.66 -23.11
C ALA A 12 15.17 -3.61 -21.65
N VAL A 13 15.18 -4.75 -20.94
CA VAL A 13 14.85 -4.85 -19.51
C VAL A 13 16.10 -4.63 -18.62
N LEU A 14 17.30 -4.67 -19.19
CA LEU A 14 18.59 -4.63 -18.48
C LEU A 14 19.13 -3.21 -18.23
N THR A 15 18.46 -2.15 -18.66
CA THR A 15 18.91 -0.75 -18.47
C THR A 15 17.84 0.12 -17.81
N VAL A 16 17.29 -0.33 -16.69
CA VAL A 16 16.57 0.57 -15.77
C VAL A 16 17.60 1.24 -14.87
N SER A 17 18.24 2.31 -15.36
CA SER A 17 18.88 3.27 -14.47
C SER A 17 17.79 4.14 -13.86
N ALA A 18 17.72 4.17 -12.53
CA ALA A 18 16.88 5.13 -11.83
C ALA A 18 17.39 6.54 -12.13
N ALA A 19 16.70 7.25 -13.03
CA ALA A 19 16.87 8.69 -13.13
C ALA A 19 16.26 9.32 -11.88
N PRO A 20 16.97 10.23 -11.18
CA PRO A 20 16.40 10.95 -10.06
C PRO A 20 15.20 11.78 -10.54
N VAL A 21 14.13 11.78 -9.74
CA VAL A 21 12.98 12.67 -9.92
C VAL A 21 13.48 14.11 -9.88
N GLN A 22 13.47 14.78 -11.04
CA GLN A 22 13.80 16.19 -11.15
C GLN A 22 12.54 16.97 -10.76
N ILE A 23 12.53 17.53 -9.55
CA ILE A 23 11.48 18.42 -9.08
C ILE A 23 11.65 19.73 -9.83
N TRP A 24 10.62 20.16 -10.57
CA TRP A 24 10.60 21.47 -11.22
C TRP A 24 10.47 22.56 -10.15
N ALA A 25 11.58 23.24 -9.86
CA ALA A 25 11.53 24.60 -9.35
C ALA A 25 11.17 25.52 -10.54
N SER A 26 10.14 26.35 -10.36
CA SER A 26 9.82 27.42 -11.29
C SER A 26 10.91 28.48 -11.24
N GLU A 27 11.57 28.80 -12.36
CA GLU A 27 12.45 29.97 -12.43
C GLU A 27 12.28 30.76 -13.73
N ASP A 28 12.12 32.07 -13.52
CA ASP A 28 12.28 33.18 -14.46
C ASP A 28 13.69 33.20 -15.09
N PRO A 29 13.91 33.90 -16.23
CA PRO A 29 15.08 33.69 -17.07
C PRO A 29 16.25 34.60 -16.67
N GLY A 30 17.43 34.01 -16.53
CA GLY A 30 18.69 34.75 -16.60
C GLY A 30 19.85 34.02 -15.94
N VAL A 31 20.69 33.38 -16.75
CA VAL A 31 22.16 33.27 -16.66
C VAL A 31 22.64 32.03 -17.44
N GLN A 32 23.56 32.25 -18.38
CA GLN A 32 24.21 31.22 -19.21
C GLN A 32 25.27 30.44 -18.42
N VAL A 33 25.39 29.12 -18.68
CA VAL A 33 26.53 28.31 -18.22
C VAL A 33 27.11 27.46 -19.36
N PHE A 34 28.43 27.51 -19.47
CA PHE A 34 29.30 26.87 -20.46
C PHE A 34 29.32 25.33 -20.38
N GLN A 35 29.45 24.68 -21.56
CA GLN A 35 29.70 23.23 -21.72
C GLN A 35 31.20 22.89 -21.72
N ALA A 36 31.54 21.70 -21.20
CA ALA A 36 32.80 20.99 -21.46
C ALA A 36 32.52 19.47 -21.67
N PRO A 37 33.35 18.75 -22.45
CA PRO A 37 32.90 17.62 -23.26
C PRO A 37 33.20 16.22 -22.67
N ALA A 38 32.49 15.22 -23.21
CA ALA A 38 32.59 13.81 -22.88
C ALA A 38 33.77 13.11 -23.59
N GLN A 39 34.42 12.17 -22.91
CA GLN A 39 35.35 11.20 -23.49
C GLN A 39 34.68 9.83 -23.58
N GLY A 40 34.75 9.22 -24.76
CA GLY A 40 34.36 7.84 -25.02
C GLY A 40 35.55 6.88 -24.98
N THR A 41 35.24 5.59 -24.88
CA THR A 41 36.17 4.51 -25.20
C THR A 41 35.41 3.40 -25.90
N GLU A 42 35.82 3.13 -27.14
CA GLU A 42 35.46 1.96 -27.95
C GLU A 42 36.27 0.74 -27.51
N SER A 43 35.72 -0.46 -27.77
CA SER A 43 36.51 -1.68 -27.93
C SER A 43 35.91 -2.54 -29.03
N THR A 44 36.69 -2.67 -30.10
CA THR A 44 36.52 -3.46 -31.31
C THR A 44 36.81 -4.94 -31.03
N GLU A 45 36.01 -5.87 -31.54
CA GLU A 45 36.47 -7.23 -31.84
C GLU A 45 35.95 -7.70 -33.20
N ILE A 46 36.91 -8.19 -33.98
CA ILE A 46 36.86 -8.70 -35.35
C ILE A 46 36.57 -10.20 -35.27
N PHE A 47 35.68 -10.74 -36.11
CA PHE A 47 35.81 -12.12 -36.61
C PHE A 47 35.32 -12.26 -38.04
N THR A 48 36.09 -13.06 -38.76
CA THR A 48 36.23 -13.28 -40.20
C THR A 48 35.10 -14.07 -40.87
N GLU A 49 34.93 -13.81 -42.18
CA GLU A 49 34.13 -14.56 -43.14
C GLU A 49 34.68 -15.97 -43.43
N THR A 50 33.77 -16.90 -43.71
CA THR A 50 33.96 -17.98 -44.71
C THR A 50 32.63 -18.23 -45.42
N GLY A 51 32.67 -18.23 -46.74
CA GLY A 51 31.52 -18.36 -47.64
C GLY A 51 31.01 -19.79 -47.86
N GLY A 52 29.89 -19.85 -48.59
CA GLY A 52 29.27 -21.05 -49.13
C GLY A 52 28.06 -20.65 -49.99
N GLU A 53 28.18 -20.88 -51.30
CA GLU A 53 27.27 -20.50 -52.38
C GLU A 53 26.04 -21.42 -52.55
N LEU A 54 24.95 -20.81 -53.03
CA LEU A 54 23.93 -21.25 -54.03
C LEU A 54 23.04 -22.49 -53.80
N GLN A 55 21.72 -22.28 -53.75
CA GLN A 55 20.72 -22.80 -54.74
C GLN A 55 19.26 -22.39 -54.42
N GLU A 56 18.61 -21.72 -55.37
CA GLU A 56 17.16 -21.78 -55.70
C GLU A 56 17.04 -22.54 -57.04
N PRO A 57 15.93 -23.21 -57.43
CA PRO A 57 14.51 -22.76 -57.44
C PRO A 57 13.50 -23.87 -56.97
N ALA A 58 12.16 -23.76 -56.92
CA ALA A 58 11.18 -23.42 -57.97
C ALA A 58 9.72 -23.28 -57.42
N ALA A 59 8.83 -22.97 -58.37
CA ALA A 59 7.49 -22.38 -58.34
C ALA A 59 6.31 -23.14 -57.69
N ASP A 60 5.32 -22.33 -57.29
CA ASP A 60 3.84 -22.41 -57.35
C ASP A 60 3.10 -23.76 -57.46
N GLU A 61 2.17 -23.99 -56.52
CA GLU A 61 0.86 -24.63 -56.77
C GLU A 61 -0.26 -23.95 -55.97
N GLU A 62 -1.43 -23.83 -56.62
CA GLU A 62 -2.67 -23.17 -56.23
C GLU A 62 -3.52 -23.91 -55.17
N PRO A 63 -4.54 -23.25 -54.56
CA PRO A 63 -5.19 -23.73 -53.34
C PRO A 63 -6.38 -24.68 -53.55
N VAL A 64 -6.54 -25.63 -52.62
CA VAL A 64 -7.66 -26.56 -52.53
C VAL A 64 -8.90 -25.90 -51.87
N GLN A 65 -10.04 -25.96 -52.57
CA GLN A 65 -11.39 -25.63 -52.07
C GLN A 65 -11.85 -26.58 -50.96
N ILE A 66 -12.37 -26.05 -49.84
CA ILE A 66 -13.20 -26.83 -48.91
C ILE A 66 -14.36 -25.98 -48.34
N GLN A 67 -15.56 -26.36 -48.79
CA GLN A 67 -16.93 -26.30 -48.24
C GLN A 67 -17.40 -25.17 -47.29
N GLU A 68 -18.50 -24.53 -47.70
CA GLU A 68 -19.40 -23.72 -46.85
C GLU A 68 -20.09 -24.58 -45.78
N PRO A 69 -20.23 -24.09 -44.53
CA PRO A 69 -21.13 -24.68 -43.56
C PRO A 69 -22.54 -24.06 -43.63
N GLU A 70 -23.51 -24.94 -43.42
CA GLU A 70 -24.97 -24.77 -43.44
C GLU A 70 -25.50 -23.64 -42.54
N GLN A 71 -26.66 -23.08 -42.96
CA GLN A 71 -27.44 -22.09 -42.21
C GLN A 71 -27.99 -22.67 -40.89
N PRO A 72 -27.93 -21.91 -39.77
CA PRO A 72 -28.64 -22.29 -38.56
C PRO A 72 -30.12 -21.93 -38.64
N GLN A 73 -30.96 -22.88 -38.22
CA GLN A 73 -32.41 -22.76 -38.05
C GLN A 73 -32.82 -21.70 -37.02
N ASP A 74 -34.00 -21.13 -37.26
CA ASP A 74 -34.69 -20.10 -36.47
C ASP A 74 -35.02 -20.58 -35.04
N PRO A 75 -34.74 -19.80 -33.97
CA PRO A 75 -35.17 -20.16 -32.63
C PRO A 75 -36.64 -19.83 -32.37
N ALA A 76 -37.33 -20.79 -31.75
CA ALA A 76 -38.70 -20.70 -31.27
C ALA A 76 -38.98 -19.47 -30.38
N GLN A 77 -40.20 -18.94 -30.51
CA GLN A 77 -40.76 -17.85 -29.72
C GLN A 77 -40.68 -18.13 -28.21
N ILE A 78 -40.08 -17.20 -27.46
CA ILE A 78 -40.16 -17.15 -26.00
C ILE A 78 -41.19 -16.08 -25.64
N GLN A 79 -42.20 -16.47 -24.85
CA GLN A 79 -43.26 -15.61 -24.32
C GLN A 79 -42.71 -14.45 -23.48
N GLU A 80 -43.32 -13.27 -23.64
CA GLU A 80 -43.08 -12.09 -22.80
C GLU A 80 -43.47 -12.34 -21.34
N PRO A 81 -42.67 -11.91 -20.35
CA PRO A 81 -43.12 -11.81 -18.97
C PRO A 81 -43.90 -10.50 -18.74
N GLU A 82 -44.99 -10.61 -17.98
CA GLU A 82 -45.93 -9.55 -17.59
C GLU A 82 -45.25 -8.32 -16.94
N GLN A 83 -45.86 -7.15 -17.16
CA GLN A 83 -45.44 -5.87 -16.61
C GLN A 83 -45.53 -5.81 -15.07
N PRO A 84 -44.55 -5.22 -14.36
CA PRO A 84 -44.73 -4.88 -12.95
C PRO A 84 -45.62 -3.63 -12.81
N GLN A 85 -46.61 -3.73 -11.92
CA GLN A 85 -47.48 -2.63 -11.48
C GLN A 85 -46.71 -1.47 -10.83
N ASP A 86 -47.19 -0.24 -11.04
CA ASP A 86 -46.66 1.01 -10.50
C ASP A 86 -46.60 1.04 -8.97
N PRO A 87 -45.55 1.62 -8.35
CA PRO A 87 -45.54 1.86 -6.92
C PRO A 87 -46.34 3.11 -6.53
N VAL A 88 -47.14 2.93 -5.48
CA VAL A 88 -47.94 3.92 -4.74
C VAL A 88 -47.11 5.15 -4.32
N GLN A 89 -47.67 6.34 -4.53
CA GLN A 89 -47.18 7.63 -4.01
C GLN A 89 -47.00 7.58 -2.49
N THR A 90 -45.79 7.87 -2.02
CA THR A 90 -45.51 8.15 -0.60
C THR A 90 -45.30 9.65 -0.44
N GLN A 91 -46.04 10.22 0.52
CA GLN A 91 -46.08 11.65 0.86
C GLN A 91 -44.74 12.15 1.43
N GLU A 92 -44.46 13.41 1.12
CA GLU A 92 -43.32 14.22 1.57
C GLU A 92 -43.37 14.46 3.10
N PRO A 93 -42.27 14.35 3.85
CA PRO A 93 -42.22 14.82 5.22
C PRO A 93 -41.76 16.28 5.31
N GLU A 94 -42.46 17.03 6.15
CA GLU A 94 -42.28 18.45 6.48
C GLU A 94 -40.88 18.83 6.98
N GLN A 95 -40.48 20.08 6.70
CA GLN A 95 -39.25 20.70 7.16
C GLN A 95 -39.22 20.92 8.69
N PRO A 96 -38.09 20.68 9.38
CA PRO A 96 -37.86 21.21 10.71
C PRO A 96 -37.28 22.62 10.67
N GLN A 97 -37.81 23.48 11.54
CA GLN A 97 -37.48 24.88 11.77
C GLN A 97 -36.07 25.12 12.33
N ASP A 98 -35.60 26.33 12.07
CA ASP A 98 -34.33 26.97 12.44
C ASP A 98 -34.23 27.26 13.96
N PRO A 99 -33.09 27.02 14.63
CA PRO A 99 -32.79 27.63 15.92
C PRO A 99 -31.80 28.80 15.83
N ALA A 100 -32.21 29.87 16.50
CA ALA A 100 -31.63 31.20 16.61
C ALA A 100 -30.14 31.33 17.01
N GLN A 101 -29.61 32.51 16.65
CA GLN A 101 -28.31 33.11 16.98
C GLN A 101 -27.98 33.14 18.48
N ILE A 102 -26.70 32.89 18.83
CA ILE A 102 -26.05 33.47 20.02
C ILE A 102 -24.56 33.78 19.73
N GLN A 103 -24.26 35.09 19.74
CA GLN A 103 -23.05 35.88 20.10
C GLN A 103 -21.60 35.38 19.89
N GLU A 104 -20.81 36.25 19.22
CA GLU A 104 -19.35 36.36 19.33
C GLU A 104 -18.90 36.86 20.72
N PRO A 105 -17.65 36.55 21.10
CA PRO A 105 -16.77 37.65 21.47
C PRO A 105 -15.30 37.51 21.01
N GLY A 106 -14.74 38.63 20.52
CA GLY A 106 -13.50 39.20 21.06
C GLY A 106 -12.17 38.94 20.33
N GLN A 107 -11.65 39.99 19.69
CA GLN A 107 -10.25 40.13 19.27
C GLN A 107 -9.30 40.43 20.45
N SER A 108 -8.11 39.83 20.46
CA SER A 108 -6.79 40.36 20.89
C SER A 108 -5.83 39.16 21.02
N GLN A 109 -4.54 39.14 20.72
CA GLN A 109 -3.49 40.07 20.28
C GLN A 109 -2.29 39.17 19.91
N ASP A 110 -1.48 39.55 18.93
CA ASP A 110 -0.11 39.03 18.78
C ASP A 110 0.75 39.42 20.00
N PRO A 111 1.79 38.63 20.33
CA PRO A 111 3.12 39.23 20.16
C PRO A 111 4.19 38.27 19.60
N GLU A 112 4.95 38.82 18.65
CA GLU A 112 6.33 38.45 18.36
C GLU A 112 7.29 38.87 19.50
N ASP A 113 8.46 38.22 19.52
CA ASP A 113 9.67 38.49 20.31
C ASP A 113 9.68 38.22 21.83
N ILE A 114 10.43 37.19 22.22
CA ILE A 114 11.55 37.20 23.22
C ILE A 114 12.25 35.83 23.10
N TRP A 115 13.43 35.79 22.48
CA TRP A 115 14.44 34.74 22.73
C TRP A 115 15.81 35.40 22.79
N GLN A 116 16.19 35.84 23.99
CA GLN A 116 17.57 36.12 24.32
C GLN A 116 18.22 34.88 24.95
N ASP A 117 19.52 34.82 24.69
CA ASP A 117 20.54 33.86 25.07
C ASP A 117 20.51 33.41 26.54
N GLY A 118 20.89 32.16 26.80
CA GLY A 118 20.89 31.59 28.16
C GLY A 118 21.36 30.13 28.23
N THR A 119 22.67 30.00 28.39
CA THR A 119 23.53 28.91 28.91
C THR A 119 22.93 27.68 29.61
N GLU A 120 23.64 26.56 29.42
CA GLU A 120 23.59 25.29 30.18
C GLU A 120 23.45 25.48 31.70
N GLU A 121 22.56 24.72 32.35
CA GLU A 121 22.84 23.88 33.53
C GLU A 121 21.58 23.11 34.00
N ASP A 122 21.83 22.02 34.71
CA ASP A 122 20.92 21.02 35.28
C ASP A 122 19.59 21.54 35.84
N LEU A 123 18.52 20.72 35.70
CA LEU A 123 17.43 20.57 36.69
C LEU A 123 16.49 19.41 36.27
N PHE A 124 16.93 18.16 36.48
CA PHE A 124 16.03 17.01 36.59
C PHE A 124 15.60 16.86 38.05
N THR A 125 14.50 17.49 38.45
CA THR A 125 13.78 17.15 39.68
C THR A 125 12.66 16.17 39.36
N GLN A 126 12.77 14.97 39.93
CA GLN A 126 11.70 13.98 39.98
C GLN A 126 10.56 14.49 40.85
N PRO A 127 9.29 14.14 40.59
CA PRO A 127 8.31 14.03 41.66
C PRO A 127 8.47 12.66 42.32
N GLU A 128 9.02 12.64 43.53
CA GLU A 128 8.90 11.52 44.46
C GLU A 128 7.44 11.40 44.90
N GLU A 129 6.72 10.38 44.41
CA GLU A 129 5.58 9.82 45.15
C GLU A 129 6.13 8.83 46.18
N VAL A 130 6.20 9.28 47.43
CA VAL A 130 6.48 8.43 48.59
C VAL A 130 5.20 7.67 48.94
N GLU A 131 5.03 6.47 48.38
CA GLU A 131 4.09 5.49 48.93
C GLU A 131 4.87 4.52 49.85
N VAL A 132 4.69 4.70 51.16
CA VAL A 132 5.14 3.75 52.19
C VAL A 132 4.22 2.52 52.14
N PHE A 133 4.74 1.36 51.73
CA PHE A 133 4.05 0.09 51.92
C PHE A 133 4.88 -0.84 52.80
N SER A 134 4.24 -1.31 53.86
CA SER A 134 4.71 -2.35 54.76
C SER A 134 4.99 -3.65 54.00
N ASP A 135 6.24 -4.12 54.06
CA ASP A 135 6.64 -5.47 53.67
C ASP A 135 6.08 -6.47 54.69
N GLY A 136 5.08 -7.25 54.29
CA GLY A 136 4.56 -8.33 55.12
C GLY A 136 3.28 -8.95 54.55
N GLY A 137 3.42 -9.98 53.72
CA GLY A 137 2.29 -10.77 53.24
C GLY A 137 2.76 -12.08 52.61
N GLU A 138 2.36 -13.18 53.24
CA GLU A 138 2.70 -14.59 52.99
C GLU A 138 3.15 -14.94 51.56
N LEU A 139 4.42 -15.34 51.44
CA LEU A 139 4.96 -16.06 50.29
C LEU A 139 4.30 -17.45 50.24
N PHE A 140 3.45 -17.70 49.24
CA PHE A 140 2.78 -18.99 49.05
C PHE A 140 3.78 -20.16 49.12
N SER A 141 3.48 -21.19 49.92
CA SER A 141 4.37 -22.33 50.18
C SER A 141 4.68 -23.22 48.96
N SER A 142 4.11 -22.93 47.78
CA SER A 142 4.45 -23.60 46.51
C SER A 142 4.39 -22.65 45.29
N GLU A 143 5.11 -21.53 45.34
CA GLU A 143 5.32 -20.72 44.12
C GLU A 143 6.17 -21.44 43.08
N ALA A 144 5.73 -21.46 41.82
CA ALA A 144 6.52 -21.99 40.73
C ALA A 144 7.64 -21.01 40.32
N SER A 145 8.81 -21.54 39.96
CA SER A 145 9.88 -20.73 39.39
C SER A 145 9.43 -20.00 38.12
N PRO A 146 9.81 -18.73 37.92
CA PRO A 146 9.38 -17.95 36.77
C PRO A 146 9.98 -18.50 35.47
N LYS A 147 9.12 -18.82 34.51
CA LYS A 147 9.44 -19.29 33.16
C LYS A 147 8.63 -18.48 32.15
N ALA A 148 9.09 -18.37 30.91
CA ALA A 148 8.41 -17.61 29.85
C ALA A 148 6.99 -18.11 29.51
N ASN A 149 6.56 -19.24 30.04
CA ASN A 149 5.22 -19.81 29.91
C ASN A 149 4.46 -19.91 31.26
N SER A 150 4.96 -19.29 32.33
CA SER A 150 4.28 -19.25 33.63
C SER A 150 2.97 -18.45 33.60
N CYS A 151 2.78 -17.61 32.57
CA CYS A 151 1.60 -16.82 32.32
C CYS A 151 1.30 -16.79 30.81
N THR A 152 0.02 -16.67 30.44
CA THR A 152 -0.40 -16.56 29.03
C THR A 152 -1.18 -15.27 28.83
N ILE A 153 -0.70 -14.40 27.94
CA ILE A 153 -1.49 -13.26 27.46
C ILE A 153 -2.64 -13.80 26.61
N THR A 154 -3.86 -13.62 27.08
CA THR A 154 -5.09 -14.09 26.42
C THR A 154 -5.72 -13.00 25.57
N ALA A 155 -5.46 -11.73 25.86
CA ALA A 155 -5.83 -10.59 25.03
C ALA A 155 -4.74 -9.51 25.08
N CYS A 156 -4.43 -8.93 23.94
CA CYS A 156 -3.58 -7.75 23.78
C CYS A 156 -4.20 -6.96 22.63
N SER A 157 -5.07 -5.99 22.92
CA SER A 157 -5.87 -5.35 21.87
C SER A 157 -6.37 -3.96 22.21
N GLY A 158 -6.61 -3.14 21.18
CA GLY A 158 -7.45 -1.96 21.29
C GLY A 158 -8.86 -2.35 21.78
N ILE A 159 -9.43 -1.55 22.68
CA ILE A 159 -10.77 -1.80 23.24
C ILE A 159 -11.75 -0.66 22.99
N SER A 160 -11.25 0.57 22.90
CA SER A 160 -12.00 1.79 22.60
C SER A 160 -11.00 2.90 22.27
N SER A 161 -11.51 4.06 21.85
CA SER A 161 -10.67 5.18 21.43
C SER A 161 -9.62 5.50 22.50
N GLY A 162 -8.35 5.56 22.08
CA GLY A 162 -7.22 5.85 22.94
C GLY A 162 -6.86 4.76 23.96
N LYS A 163 -7.47 3.56 23.93
CA LYS A 163 -7.33 2.56 25.00
C LYS A 163 -6.96 1.16 24.49
N ILE A 164 -5.93 0.59 25.11
CA ILE A 164 -5.47 -0.79 24.91
C ILE A 164 -5.66 -1.58 26.20
N ARG A 165 -6.05 -2.85 26.08
CA ARG A 165 -6.12 -3.79 27.20
C ARG A 165 -5.22 -4.99 26.95
N ILE A 166 -4.44 -5.35 27.96
CA ILE A 166 -3.67 -6.59 28.01
C ILE A 166 -4.23 -7.42 29.16
N THR A 167 -4.71 -8.62 28.87
CA THR A 167 -5.23 -9.57 29.86
C THR A 167 -4.38 -10.83 29.85
N ALA A 168 -3.99 -11.30 31.03
CA ALA A 168 -3.12 -12.46 31.15
C ALA A 168 -3.64 -13.44 32.21
N LYS A 169 -3.60 -14.73 31.89
CA LYS A 169 -4.01 -15.84 32.76
C LYS A 169 -2.79 -16.42 33.45
N ILE A 170 -2.92 -16.61 34.76
CA ILE A 170 -1.89 -17.13 35.65
C ILE A 170 -2.43 -18.45 36.23
N PRO A 171 -1.98 -19.61 35.73
CA PRO A 171 -2.49 -20.90 36.19
C PRO A 171 -2.01 -21.27 37.60
N LYS A 172 -0.84 -20.78 38.02
CA LYS A 172 -0.19 -21.07 39.31
C LYS A 172 0.56 -19.84 39.80
N ALA A 173 0.73 -19.72 41.13
CA ALA A 173 1.54 -18.67 41.73
C ALA A 173 2.97 -18.68 41.17
N VAL A 174 3.50 -17.50 40.84
CA VAL A 174 4.82 -17.34 40.22
C VAL A 174 5.74 -16.60 41.17
N LYS A 175 6.89 -17.20 41.47
CA LYS A 175 7.86 -16.64 42.41
C LYS A 175 8.36 -15.28 41.97
N SER A 176 8.31 -14.30 42.87
CA SER A 176 8.81 -12.94 42.65
C SER A 176 9.38 -12.35 43.94
N LYS A 177 10.18 -11.29 43.80
CA LYS A 177 10.70 -10.52 44.92
C LYS A 177 9.71 -9.51 45.49
N ASP A 178 8.57 -9.31 44.83
CA ASP A 178 7.49 -8.47 45.32
C ASP A 178 6.11 -9.02 44.92
N ASN A 179 5.06 -8.32 45.34
CA ASN A 179 3.66 -8.70 45.12
C ASN A 179 3.09 -8.18 43.79
N TYR A 180 3.91 -8.00 42.76
CA TYR A 180 3.49 -7.42 41.48
C TYR A 180 3.81 -8.29 40.25
N TYR A 181 2.94 -8.20 39.25
CA TYR A 181 3.25 -8.51 37.86
C TYR A 181 3.52 -7.20 37.10
N TYR A 182 4.50 -7.23 36.22
CA TYR A 182 4.95 -6.07 35.45
C TYR A 182 4.64 -6.26 33.97
N LEU A 183 4.15 -5.21 33.32
CA LEU A 183 4.02 -5.16 31.87
C LEU A 183 5.25 -4.50 31.27
N PHE A 184 5.84 -5.15 30.28
CA PHE A 184 6.99 -4.64 29.53
C PHE A 184 6.67 -4.55 28.05
N GLN A 185 7.13 -3.48 27.41
CA GLN A 185 7.39 -3.49 25.98
C GLN A 185 8.62 -4.37 25.72
N VAL A 186 8.57 -5.23 24.71
CA VAL A 186 9.67 -6.11 24.33
C VAL A 186 10.31 -5.70 23.02
N ASN A 187 11.58 -6.05 22.85
CA ASN A 187 12.25 -5.91 21.57
C ASN A 187 11.66 -6.94 20.59
N PRO A 188 11.05 -6.50 19.47
CA PRO A 188 10.39 -7.39 18.54
C PRO A 188 11.32 -8.32 17.75
N VAL A 189 12.65 -8.08 17.78
CA VAL A 189 13.65 -8.88 17.06
C VAL A 189 14.09 -10.12 17.86
N ASN A 190 14.23 -9.97 19.18
CA ASN A 190 14.78 -11.03 20.05
C ASN A 190 13.93 -11.32 21.29
N ASP A 191 12.76 -10.69 21.40
CA ASP A 191 11.80 -10.81 22.50
C ASP A 191 12.34 -10.47 23.90
N SER A 192 13.47 -9.75 23.98
CA SER A 192 14.02 -9.29 25.25
C SER A 192 13.16 -8.17 25.87
N LEU A 193 13.12 -8.09 27.19
CA LEU A 193 12.45 -6.99 27.89
C LEU A 193 13.19 -5.67 27.57
N LYS A 194 12.47 -4.67 27.06
CA LYS A 194 13.04 -3.38 26.66
C LYS A 194 12.70 -2.27 27.66
N LYS A 195 11.41 -2.02 27.90
CA LYS A 195 10.93 -0.89 28.69
C LYS A 195 9.78 -1.33 29.60
N ARG A 196 9.90 -1.09 30.90
CA ARG A 196 8.80 -1.30 31.88
C ARG A 196 7.72 -0.26 31.63
N ILE A 197 6.47 -0.67 31.55
CA ILE A 197 5.32 0.21 31.28
C ILE A 197 4.53 0.48 32.54
N THR A 198 4.09 -0.58 33.22
CA THR A 198 3.28 -0.47 34.44
C THR A 198 3.32 -1.79 35.22
N ARG A 199 2.62 -1.85 36.36
CA ARG A 199 2.51 -3.03 37.22
C ARG A 199 1.08 -3.20 37.75
N VAL A 200 0.74 -4.41 38.15
CA VAL A 200 -0.52 -4.76 38.83
C VAL A 200 -0.24 -5.71 39.97
N ALA A 201 -1.00 -5.61 41.06
CA ALA A 201 -0.87 -6.51 42.20
C ALA A 201 -1.15 -7.97 41.79
N LYS A 202 -0.43 -8.91 42.42
CA LYS A 202 -0.70 -10.34 42.27
C LYS A 202 -2.10 -10.67 42.83
N PRO A 203 -2.87 -11.60 42.22
CA PRO A 203 -4.09 -12.11 42.83
C PRO A 203 -3.83 -12.73 44.20
N LYS A 204 -4.71 -12.51 45.18
CA LYS A 204 -4.59 -13.07 46.55
C LYS A 204 -4.49 -14.60 46.56
N SER A 205 -5.07 -15.29 45.58
CA SER A 205 -5.00 -16.74 45.45
C SER A 205 -3.75 -17.24 44.72
N GLY A 206 -2.85 -16.33 44.30
CA GLY A 206 -1.65 -16.62 43.50
C GLY A 206 -1.91 -17.00 42.03
N LYS A 207 -3.13 -17.47 41.71
CA LYS A 207 -3.62 -17.80 40.37
C LYS A 207 -4.77 -16.88 39.98
N GLY A 208 -5.07 -16.75 38.69
CA GLY A 208 -6.21 -15.98 38.22
C GLY A 208 -5.92 -15.19 36.96
N THR A 209 -6.67 -14.10 36.79
CA THR A 209 -6.55 -13.21 35.64
C THR A 209 -6.08 -11.84 36.12
N ILE A 210 -5.09 -11.28 35.43
CA ILE A 210 -4.66 -9.90 35.62
C ILE A 210 -4.93 -9.10 34.35
N THR A 211 -5.16 -7.80 34.52
CA THR A 211 -5.46 -6.89 33.43
C THR A 211 -4.67 -5.61 33.56
N PHE A 212 -4.01 -5.21 32.47
CA PHE A 212 -3.38 -3.91 32.31
C PHE A 212 -4.22 -3.10 31.32
N ASN A 213 -4.60 -1.87 31.69
CA ASN A 213 -5.25 -0.92 30.79
C ASN A 213 -4.27 0.22 30.53
N LEU A 214 -4.03 0.52 29.25
CA LEU A 214 -3.11 1.58 28.82
C LEU A 214 -3.85 2.65 28.02
N ASN A 215 -3.46 3.90 28.21
CA ASN A 215 -3.86 5.03 27.37
C ASN A 215 -2.81 5.23 26.27
N THR A 216 -3.23 5.46 25.03
CA THR A 216 -2.35 5.74 23.89
C THR A 216 -2.14 7.24 23.65
N ALA A 217 -2.86 8.12 24.35
CA ALA A 217 -2.58 9.56 24.32
C ALA A 217 -1.16 9.82 24.83
N GLY A 218 -0.35 10.55 24.05
CA GLY A 218 1.07 10.76 24.33
C GLY A 218 1.96 9.52 24.14
N HIS A 219 1.36 8.36 23.83
CA HIS A 219 2.03 7.08 23.64
C HIS A 219 1.59 6.38 22.33
N PRO A 220 1.74 7.04 21.16
CA PRO A 220 1.37 6.44 19.89
C PRO A 220 2.17 5.17 19.59
N GLU A 221 3.31 4.94 20.22
CA GLU A 221 4.10 3.71 20.08
C GLU A 221 3.38 2.46 20.62
N TYR A 222 2.43 2.61 21.56
CA TYR A 222 1.80 1.46 22.19
C TYR A 222 1.00 0.60 21.21
N VAL A 223 0.37 1.20 20.20
CA VAL A 223 -0.41 0.44 19.21
C VAL A 223 0.47 -0.41 18.29
N MET A 224 1.73 -0.03 18.07
CA MET A 224 2.68 -0.81 17.26
C MET A 224 3.51 -1.80 18.09
N SER A 225 3.46 -1.67 19.41
CA SER A 225 4.31 -2.39 20.36
C SER A 225 3.94 -3.85 20.57
N LYS A 226 4.93 -4.60 21.04
CA LYS A 226 4.81 -5.98 21.51
C LYS A 226 4.98 -5.97 23.03
N PHE A 227 4.09 -6.64 23.76
CA PHE A 227 4.09 -6.65 25.22
C PHE A 227 4.31 -8.05 25.80
N ALA A 228 4.96 -8.12 26.96
CA ALA A 228 5.09 -9.33 27.76
C ALA A 228 4.91 -9.03 29.25
N VAL A 229 4.49 -10.05 30.01
CA VAL A 229 4.42 -9.99 31.47
C VAL A 229 5.74 -10.47 32.06
N ALA A 230 6.21 -9.81 33.12
CA ALA A 230 7.40 -10.17 33.87
C ALA A 230 7.14 -10.12 35.38
N VAL A 231 8.03 -10.74 36.15
CA VAL A 231 8.09 -10.65 37.61
C VAL A 231 9.45 -10.13 38.03
N LYS A 232 9.53 -9.44 39.18
CA LYS A 232 10.82 -9.01 39.73
C LYS A 232 11.59 -10.25 40.23
N SER A 233 12.82 -10.45 39.75
CA SER A 233 13.67 -11.61 40.07
C SER A 233 14.82 -11.29 41.02
N LYS A 234 15.34 -10.06 40.98
CA LYS A 234 16.30 -9.53 41.97
C LYS A 234 15.82 -8.14 42.43
N SER A 235 16.00 -7.87 43.72
CA SER A 235 15.70 -6.59 44.36
C SER A 235 16.87 -6.23 45.27
N GLY A 236 17.38 -5.01 45.17
CA GLY A 236 18.48 -4.48 45.97
C GLY A 236 18.88 -3.08 45.50
N SER A 237 19.57 -2.32 46.35
CA SER A 237 19.93 -0.90 46.11
C SER A 237 20.76 -0.66 44.83
N LYS A 238 21.43 -1.70 44.30
CA LYS A 238 22.30 -1.63 43.13
C LYS A 238 21.79 -2.37 41.89
N LEU A 239 20.78 -3.23 42.02
CA LEU A 239 20.29 -4.03 40.88
C LEU A 239 18.84 -4.49 41.07
N THR A 240 17.96 -4.01 40.20
CA THR A 240 16.63 -4.57 40.00
C THR A 240 16.62 -5.35 38.69
N SER A 241 16.25 -6.64 38.72
CA SER A 241 16.12 -7.46 37.50
C SER A 241 14.72 -8.06 37.39
N PHE A 242 14.31 -8.32 36.14
CA PHE A 242 13.01 -8.90 35.82
C PHE A 242 13.17 -10.16 34.99
N THR A 243 12.33 -11.16 35.27
CA THR A 243 12.24 -12.38 34.48
C THR A 243 10.92 -12.38 33.74
N ARG A 244 10.96 -12.53 32.41
CA ARG A 244 9.76 -12.64 31.57
C ARG A 244 9.02 -13.94 31.91
N VAL A 245 7.70 -13.82 32.11
CA VAL A 245 6.82 -14.93 32.49
C VAL A 245 5.75 -15.27 31.46
N SER A 246 5.64 -14.50 30.38
CA SER A 246 4.73 -14.80 29.27
C SER A 246 5.43 -14.79 27.91
N ALA A 247 4.86 -15.50 26.94
CA ALA A 247 5.13 -15.22 25.54
C ALA A 247 4.70 -13.77 25.23
N PRO A 248 5.38 -13.08 24.30
CA PRO A 248 5.07 -11.70 23.95
C PRO A 248 3.93 -11.64 22.91
N SER A 249 3.15 -10.57 22.93
CA SER A 249 2.00 -10.39 22.04
C SER A 249 1.93 -8.96 21.51
N TYR A 250 1.75 -8.80 20.19
CA TYR A 250 1.46 -7.51 19.58
C TYR A 250 0.02 -7.08 19.87
N VAL A 251 -0.21 -5.77 19.83
CA VAL A 251 -1.57 -5.20 19.95
C VAL A 251 -2.39 -5.50 18.71
N ASN A 252 -3.52 -6.18 18.90
CA ASN A 252 -4.53 -6.44 17.88
C ASN A 252 -5.62 -5.35 17.88
N ALA A 253 -6.46 -5.34 16.85
CA ALA A 253 -7.59 -4.42 16.69
C ALA A 253 -7.20 -2.92 16.87
N PRO A 254 -6.13 -2.42 16.22
CA PRO A 254 -5.71 -1.03 16.34
C PRO A 254 -6.81 -0.04 15.93
N GLU A 255 -7.70 -0.41 15.02
CA GLU A 255 -8.84 0.41 14.60
C GLU A 255 -9.77 0.82 15.75
N LYS A 256 -9.87 0.00 16.81
CA LYS A 256 -10.66 0.36 17.99
C LYS A 256 -10.06 1.52 18.78
N THR A 257 -8.76 1.74 18.65
CA THR A 257 -8.06 2.84 19.36
C THR A 257 -8.20 4.18 18.64
N SER A 258 -8.65 4.19 17.38
CA SER A 258 -8.79 5.43 16.62
C SER A 258 -9.88 6.33 17.19
N LYS A 259 -9.60 7.64 17.22
CA LYS A 259 -10.60 8.68 17.43
C LYS A 259 -11.49 8.85 16.19
N ASN A 260 -10.94 8.62 14.99
CA ASN A 260 -11.67 8.73 13.74
C ASN A 260 -12.26 7.38 13.31
N GLN A 261 -13.54 7.19 13.66
CA GLN A 261 -14.35 6.02 13.30
C GLN A 261 -15.19 6.23 12.03
N ALA A 262 -14.96 7.30 11.26
CA ALA A 262 -15.74 7.59 10.06
C ALA A 262 -15.71 6.40 9.08
N ALA A 263 -16.81 6.16 8.38
CA ALA A 263 -16.91 5.05 7.42
C ALA A 263 -15.86 5.16 6.30
N TYR A 264 -15.57 4.02 5.66
CA TYR A 264 -14.69 4.00 4.50
C TYR A 264 -15.35 4.74 3.35
N PHE A 265 -14.67 5.77 2.83
CA PHE A 265 -15.18 6.54 1.70
C PHE A 265 -15.13 5.70 0.40
N VAL A 266 -16.26 5.58 -0.27
CA VAL A 266 -16.40 4.87 -1.56
C VAL A 266 -16.62 5.91 -2.66
N PRO A 267 -15.76 6.00 -3.68
CA PRO A 267 -15.92 6.97 -4.76
C PRO A 267 -17.09 6.61 -5.68
N ALA A 268 -17.57 7.58 -6.47
CA ALA A 268 -18.70 7.39 -7.38
C ALA A 268 -18.43 6.33 -8.47
N THR A 269 -17.17 6.23 -8.93
CA THR A 269 -16.69 5.28 -9.93
C THR A 269 -15.29 4.80 -9.57
N LYS A 270 -14.79 3.78 -10.28
CA LYS A 270 -13.43 3.23 -10.07
C LYS A 270 -12.34 4.01 -10.80
N LYS A 271 -12.71 4.97 -11.66
CA LYS A 271 -11.77 5.66 -12.56
C LYS A 271 -10.87 6.61 -11.78
N GLY A 272 -9.56 6.42 -11.92
CA GLY A 272 -8.57 7.30 -11.34
C GLY A 272 -7.31 7.50 -12.17
N LEU A 273 -6.48 8.40 -11.67
CA LEU A 273 -5.26 8.85 -12.31
C LEU A 273 -4.12 8.86 -11.29
N GLN A 274 -2.93 8.47 -11.74
CA GLN A 274 -1.71 8.70 -10.97
C GLN A 274 -1.23 10.13 -11.20
N THR A 275 -1.32 10.99 -10.18
CA THR A 275 -0.89 12.39 -10.28
C THR A 275 -0.82 13.05 -8.89
N THR A 276 -0.03 14.12 -8.80
CA THR A 276 -0.04 15.06 -7.67
C THR A 276 -0.71 16.40 -8.02
N ASN A 277 -1.30 16.52 -9.21
CA ASN A 277 -1.89 17.76 -9.71
C ASN A 277 -3.42 17.70 -9.71
N ILE A 278 -4.05 18.56 -8.90
CA ILE A 278 -5.52 18.65 -8.79
C ILE A 278 -6.20 19.08 -10.08
N GLN A 279 -5.52 19.85 -10.93
CA GLN A 279 -6.07 20.30 -12.22
C GLN A 279 -6.24 19.11 -13.16
N GLU A 280 -5.27 18.19 -13.21
CA GLU A 280 -5.36 16.97 -14.02
C GLU A 280 -6.52 16.08 -13.56
N LEU A 281 -6.72 15.94 -12.24
CA LEU A 281 -7.87 15.21 -11.69
C LEU A 281 -9.21 15.85 -12.08
N THR A 282 -9.27 17.18 -12.04
CA THR A 282 -10.47 17.94 -12.39
C THR A 282 -10.79 17.82 -13.88
N GLN A 283 -9.79 18.04 -14.75
CA GLN A 283 -9.92 17.94 -16.20
C GLN A 283 -10.31 16.51 -16.64
N THR A 284 -9.72 15.51 -16.00
CA THR A 284 -10.03 14.10 -16.29
C THR A 284 -11.30 13.60 -15.60
N LYS A 285 -11.91 14.38 -14.70
CA LYS A 285 -13.08 14.01 -13.89
C LYS A 285 -12.85 12.74 -13.08
N SER A 286 -11.65 12.54 -12.55
CA SER A 286 -11.27 11.34 -11.81
C SER A 286 -11.97 11.27 -10.45
N LYS A 287 -12.34 10.05 -10.01
CA LYS A 287 -13.03 9.80 -8.73
C LYS A 287 -12.12 9.14 -7.69
N THR A 288 -10.95 8.68 -8.12
CA THR A 288 -9.86 8.27 -7.24
C THR A 288 -8.54 8.84 -7.76
N VAL A 289 -7.60 9.08 -6.85
CA VAL A 289 -6.23 9.50 -7.14
C VAL A 289 -5.26 8.53 -6.51
N PHE A 290 -4.15 8.31 -7.19
CA PHE A 290 -3.01 7.58 -6.70
C PHE A 290 -1.75 8.45 -6.78
N PHE A 291 -0.94 8.48 -5.73
CA PHE A 291 0.37 9.14 -5.80
C PHE A 291 1.44 8.41 -4.99
N ASN A 292 2.66 8.59 -5.47
CA ASN A 292 3.88 8.09 -4.87
C ASN A 292 4.37 9.08 -3.80
N LEU A 293 4.73 8.55 -2.63
CA LEU A 293 5.38 9.30 -1.55
C LEU A 293 6.73 8.65 -1.21
N PRO A 294 7.82 9.06 -1.88
CA PRO A 294 9.17 8.71 -1.49
C PRO A 294 9.47 9.17 -0.06
N VAL A 295 10.08 8.29 0.74
CA VAL A 295 10.35 8.55 2.16
C VAL A 295 11.36 9.68 2.36
N SER A 296 12.26 9.92 1.40
CA SER A 296 13.19 11.05 1.45
C SER A 296 12.49 12.41 1.55
N ILE A 297 11.30 12.55 0.96
CA ILE A 297 10.49 13.79 1.04
C ILE A 297 10.18 14.15 2.50
N LEU A 298 10.05 13.16 3.39
CA LEU A 298 9.74 13.35 4.81
C LEU A 298 11.00 13.58 5.67
N LEU A 299 12.20 13.32 5.15
CA LEU A 299 13.42 13.20 5.95
C LEU A 299 14.59 14.07 5.50
N ALA A 300 14.63 14.48 4.23
CA ALA A 300 15.70 15.31 3.69
C ALA A 300 15.71 16.67 4.39
N ASN A 301 16.89 17.22 4.67
CA ASN A 301 17.01 18.51 5.36
C ASN A 301 16.90 19.68 4.36
N ASN A 302 15.76 19.77 3.68
CA ASN A 302 15.52 20.71 2.57
C ASN A 302 14.15 21.41 2.67
N ALA A 303 13.45 21.27 3.79
CA ALA A 303 12.16 21.87 4.05
C ALA A 303 12.00 22.19 5.54
N GLU A 304 10.99 22.99 5.88
CA GLU A 304 10.61 23.22 7.27
C GLU A 304 10.25 21.89 7.95
N ARG A 305 10.71 21.71 9.20
CA ARG A 305 10.58 20.45 9.93
C ARG A 305 9.64 20.58 11.13
N VAL A 306 8.85 19.55 11.34
CA VAL A 306 7.94 19.38 12.47
C VAL A 306 8.59 18.47 13.50
N ALA A 307 8.70 18.94 14.74
CA ALA A 307 9.09 18.12 15.88
C ALA A 307 7.97 17.13 16.22
N TYR A 308 8.32 15.85 16.38
CA TYR A 308 7.38 14.77 16.61
C TYR A 308 7.86 13.87 17.75
N LYS A 309 7.13 13.83 18.87
CA LYS A 309 7.47 12.98 20.02
C LYS A 309 6.95 11.57 19.80
N TYR A 310 7.84 10.58 19.83
CA TYR A 310 7.51 9.16 19.70
C TYR A 310 8.36 8.32 20.65
N ASN A 311 7.72 7.49 21.47
CA ASN A 311 8.37 6.63 22.47
C ASN A 311 9.39 7.36 23.38
N GLY A 312 9.09 8.61 23.76
CA GLY A 312 9.96 9.44 24.61
C GLY A 312 11.15 10.08 23.90
N LYS A 313 11.23 10.02 22.56
CA LYS A 313 12.24 10.72 21.74
C LYS A 313 11.58 11.71 20.80
N THR A 314 12.29 12.79 20.48
CA THR A 314 11.87 13.75 19.46
C THR A 314 12.50 13.39 18.11
N TYR A 315 11.65 13.22 17.11
CA TYR A 315 12.02 13.10 15.70
C TYR A 315 11.64 14.38 14.96
N TYR A 316 12.25 14.61 13.81
CA TYR A 316 11.96 15.78 12.99
C TYR A 316 11.65 15.33 11.56
N PHE A 317 10.45 15.64 11.08
CA PHE A 317 9.96 15.28 9.74
C PHE A 317 9.58 16.52 8.96
N ASN A 318 9.69 16.50 7.64
CA ASN A 318 9.36 17.66 6.82
C ASN A 318 7.86 17.94 6.81
N LYS A 319 7.49 19.22 6.75
CA LYS A 319 6.15 19.62 6.30
C LYS A 319 6.00 19.28 4.82
N ILE A 320 4.96 18.51 4.49
CA ILE A 320 4.66 18.10 3.11
C ILE A 320 3.41 18.84 2.60
N GLY A 321 3.45 20.18 2.67
CA GLY A 321 2.32 21.08 2.42
C GLY A 321 1.57 20.77 1.12
N GLY A 322 2.27 20.65 0.00
CA GLY A 322 1.67 20.32 -1.30
C GLY A 322 0.88 19.01 -1.30
N TYR A 323 1.39 17.96 -0.66
CA TYR A 323 0.68 16.69 -0.52
C TYR A 323 -0.56 16.83 0.38
N THR A 324 -0.44 17.50 1.53
CA THR A 324 -1.60 17.72 2.41
C THR A 324 -2.68 18.57 1.73
N GLN A 325 -2.30 19.56 0.94
CA GLN A 325 -3.22 20.39 0.18
C GLN A 325 -3.94 19.57 -0.90
N LEU A 326 -3.21 18.75 -1.66
CA LEU A 326 -3.80 17.83 -2.64
C LEU A 326 -4.82 16.89 -1.96
N VAL A 327 -4.47 16.28 -0.84
CA VAL A 327 -5.35 15.36 -0.11
C VAL A 327 -6.62 16.07 0.36
N ARG A 328 -6.51 17.24 0.98
CA ARG A 328 -7.66 18.07 1.39
C ARG A 328 -8.56 18.40 0.20
N GLN A 329 -7.99 18.87 -0.91
CA GLN A 329 -8.74 19.18 -2.12
C GLN A 329 -9.45 17.94 -2.71
N CYS A 330 -8.80 16.78 -2.67
CA CYS A 330 -9.39 15.53 -3.12
C CYS A 330 -10.57 15.13 -2.22
N ASN A 331 -10.41 15.18 -0.90
CA ASN A 331 -11.47 14.85 0.05
C ASN A 331 -12.68 15.79 -0.12
N GLN A 332 -12.46 17.10 -0.26
CA GLN A 332 -13.52 18.09 -0.51
C GLN A 332 -14.27 17.83 -1.83
N LYS A 333 -13.60 17.27 -2.84
CA LYS A 333 -14.19 16.96 -4.16
C LYS A 333 -14.76 15.54 -4.26
N GLY A 334 -14.79 14.77 -3.17
CA GLY A 334 -15.23 13.38 -3.18
C GLY A 334 -14.33 12.46 -4.02
N ILE A 335 -13.04 12.77 -4.08
CA ILE A 335 -12.02 11.95 -4.74
C ILE A 335 -11.35 11.07 -3.68
N GLN A 336 -11.41 9.76 -3.88
CA GLN A 336 -10.74 8.82 -2.99
C GLN A 336 -9.22 8.90 -3.15
N VAL A 337 -8.48 8.98 -2.06
CA VAL A 337 -7.02 9.11 -2.08
C VAL A 337 -6.33 7.78 -1.76
N THR A 338 -5.39 7.40 -2.62
CA THR A 338 -4.43 6.31 -2.43
C THR A 338 -3.01 6.87 -2.41
N VAL A 339 -2.23 6.51 -1.38
CA VAL A 339 -0.80 6.82 -1.29
C VAL A 339 0.04 5.54 -1.33
N GLN A 340 1.20 5.59 -1.95
CA GLN A 340 2.20 4.52 -1.87
C GLN A 340 3.48 5.03 -1.23
N LEU A 341 3.80 4.47 -0.06
CA LEU A 341 5.00 4.77 0.70
C LEU A 341 6.15 3.90 0.17
N MET A 342 7.20 4.56 -0.32
CA MET A 342 8.34 3.87 -0.93
C MET A 342 9.65 4.40 -0.37
N LEU A 343 10.52 3.49 0.06
CA LEU A 343 11.81 3.85 0.64
C LEU A 343 12.85 3.97 -0.46
N ASP A 344 13.05 5.17 -0.98
CA ASP A 344 14.05 5.51 -1.99
C ASP A 344 15.46 5.60 -1.38
N TRP A 345 16.51 5.55 -2.22
CA TRP A 345 17.90 5.66 -1.77
C TRP A 345 18.39 7.10 -1.78
N SER A 346 18.67 7.63 -0.58
CA SER A 346 19.28 8.95 -0.38
C SER A 346 20.13 8.97 0.89
N SER A 347 20.87 10.06 1.11
CA SER A 347 21.58 10.29 2.37
C SER A 347 20.66 10.27 3.59
N ALA A 348 19.41 10.73 3.44
CA ALA A 348 18.41 10.80 4.50
C ALA A 348 17.79 9.43 4.85
N THR A 349 17.68 8.54 3.85
CA THR A 349 16.98 7.26 3.97
C THR A 349 17.90 6.05 4.16
N LYS A 350 19.20 6.15 3.86
CA LYS A 350 20.17 5.02 3.96
C LYS A 350 20.25 4.33 5.33
N SER A 351 19.87 5.03 6.40
CA SER A 351 19.80 4.48 7.77
C SER A 351 18.59 3.57 8.00
N LEU A 352 17.54 3.75 7.19
CA LEU A 352 16.29 2.99 7.23
C LEU A 352 16.28 1.82 6.26
N THR A 353 17.22 1.73 5.31
CA THR A 353 17.31 0.60 4.37
C THR A 353 17.93 -0.62 5.02
N ALA A 354 17.46 -1.80 4.62
CA ALA A 354 18.01 -3.09 5.01
C ALA A 354 19.55 -3.10 4.95
N SER A 355 20.20 -3.73 5.93
CA SER A 355 21.66 -3.64 6.10
C SER A 355 22.45 -4.14 4.89
N GLY A 356 21.97 -5.15 4.18
CA GLY A 356 22.59 -5.64 2.93
C GLY A 356 22.19 -4.87 1.67
N ALA A 357 21.21 -3.97 1.75
CA ALA A 357 20.67 -3.24 0.63
C ALA A 357 21.35 -1.87 0.53
N LYS A 358 22.50 -1.81 -0.14
CA LYS A 358 23.37 -0.62 -0.23
C LYS A 358 23.58 -0.14 -1.66
N GLY A 359 23.82 1.16 -1.82
CA GLY A 359 24.11 1.82 -3.10
C GLY A 359 22.87 1.99 -3.99
N PRO A 360 22.94 2.81 -5.05
CA PRO A 360 21.83 3.08 -5.97
C PRO A 360 21.63 1.94 -6.97
N ARG A 361 21.19 0.78 -6.48
CA ARG A 361 20.99 -0.46 -7.25
C ARG A 361 19.54 -0.70 -7.68
N SER A 362 18.62 0.03 -7.09
CA SER A 362 17.18 -0.18 -7.20
C SER A 362 16.46 1.14 -7.01
N SER A 363 15.22 1.25 -7.47
CA SER A 363 14.41 2.44 -7.26
C SER A 363 14.01 2.58 -5.78
N TYR A 364 13.67 1.46 -5.12
CA TYR A 364 13.26 1.45 -3.72
C TYR A 364 13.80 0.23 -2.96
N TYR A 365 13.73 0.27 -1.64
CA TYR A 365 14.48 -0.61 -0.75
C TYR A 365 13.60 -1.20 0.35
N ALA A 366 13.92 -2.41 0.76
CA ALA A 366 13.32 -2.98 1.97
C ALA A 366 13.81 -2.22 3.22
N TRP A 367 12.93 -2.10 4.21
CA TRP A 367 13.20 -1.41 5.47
C TRP A 367 14.11 -2.23 6.39
N ASN A 368 14.85 -1.56 7.28
CA ASN A 368 15.67 -2.19 8.30
C ASN A 368 14.87 -2.43 9.59
N THR A 369 14.22 -3.60 9.67
CA THR A 369 13.46 -3.97 10.87
C THR A 369 14.30 -4.66 11.95
N LYS A 370 15.57 -4.99 11.66
CA LYS A 370 16.48 -5.67 12.60
C LYS A 370 17.23 -4.69 13.51
N ASN A 371 17.61 -3.51 13.00
CA ASN A 371 18.25 -2.48 13.82
C ASN A 371 17.20 -1.70 14.64
N ALA A 372 17.39 -1.64 15.96
CA ALA A 372 16.41 -1.04 16.86
C ALA A 372 16.16 0.47 16.61
N ALA A 373 17.22 1.24 16.31
CA ALA A 373 17.09 2.67 16.04
C ALA A 373 16.41 2.95 14.69
N ALA A 374 16.78 2.19 13.65
CA ALA A 374 16.14 2.28 12.34
C ALA A 374 14.66 1.91 12.40
N ARG A 375 14.33 0.81 13.10
CA ARG A 375 12.94 0.38 13.31
C ARG A 375 12.13 1.42 14.06
N GLU A 376 12.65 1.97 15.16
CA GLU A 376 11.93 3.00 15.93
C GLU A 376 11.70 4.27 15.11
N LYS A 377 12.67 4.69 14.29
CA LYS A 377 12.52 5.83 13.36
C LYS A 377 11.49 5.54 12.25
N MET A 378 11.45 4.31 11.72
CA MET A 378 10.41 3.88 10.78
C MET A 378 9.02 3.93 11.42
N GLU A 379 8.87 3.38 12.62
CA GLU A 379 7.59 3.39 13.35
C GLU A 379 7.14 4.82 13.67
N ALA A 380 8.07 5.71 14.09
CA ALA A 380 7.79 7.13 14.28
C ALA A 380 7.30 7.81 12.99
N LEU A 381 7.94 7.52 11.85
CA LEU A 381 7.54 8.05 10.54
C LEU A 381 6.15 7.55 10.13
N PHE A 382 5.85 6.26 10.30
CA PHE A 382 4.52 5.71 10.04
C PHE A 382 3.46 6.33 10.96
N SER A 383 3.76 6.55 12.23
CA SER A 383 2.85 7.23 13.15
C SER A 383 2.59 8.68 12.73
N PHE A 384 3.64 9.45 12.47
CA PHE A 384 3.54 10.85 12.03
C PHE A 384 2.71 10.99 10.75
N THR A 385 3.02 10.19 9.73
CA THR A 385 2.31 10.22 8.45
C THR A 385 0.86 9.76 8.58
N ALA A 386 0.59 8.73 9.39
CA ALA A 386 -0.78 8.26 9.64
C ALA A 386 -1.62 9.29 10.40
N GLU A 387 -1.03 10.03 11.34
CA GLU A 387 -1.67 11.15 12.03
C GLU A 387 -2.00 12.28 11.05
N LEU A 388 -1.02 12.68 10.22
CA LEU A 388 -1.16 13.74 9.23
C LEU A 388 -2.31 13.49 8.22
N PHE A 389 -2.53 12.23 7.88
CA PHE A 389 -3.53 11.79 6.91
C PHE A 389 -4.68 11.00 7.57
N GLY A 390 -4.95 11.25 8.85
CA GLY A 390 -5.97 10.56 9.64
C GLY A 390 -7.23 11.39 9.93
N SER A 391 -7.21 12.70 9.69
CA SER A 391 -8.31 13.62 10.05
C SER A 391 -9.44 13.63 9.02
N ASN A 392 -10.63 14.14 9.38
CA ASN A 392 -11.77 14.16 8.46
C ASN A 392 -11.59 15.12 7.27
N ASP A 393 -10.79 16.18 7.43
CA ASP A 393 -10.49 17.15 6.39
C ASP A 393 -9.27 16.76 5.53
N CYS A 394 -8.38 15.90 6.03
CA CYS A 394 -7.16 15.46 5.36
C CYS A 394 -6.92 13.97 5.63
N TYR A 395 -7.52 13.08 4.82
CA TYR A 395 -7.36 11.65 4.94
C TYR A 395 -7.00 10.91 3.66
N VAL A 396 -6.19 9.86 3.88
CA VAL A 396 -5.90 8.83 2.89
C VAL A 396 -6.76 7.59 3.15
N SER A 397 -7.46 7.14 2.11
CA SER A 397 -8.34 5.96 2.19
C SER A 397 -7.55 4.65 2.04
N ASN A 398 -6.55 4.64 1.17
CA ASN A 398 -5.78 3.45 0.81
C ASN A 398 -4.27 3.73 0.92
N TRP A 399 -3.55 2.87 1.62
CA TRP A 399 -2.11 2.97 1.81
C TRP A 399 -1.43 1.75 1.19
N ILE A 400 -0.48 1.97 0.30
CA ILE A 400 0.32 0.91 -0.31
C ILE A 400 1.73 0.95 0.29
N LEU A 401 2.28 -0.19 0.68
CA LEU A 401 3.64 -0.29 1.20
C LEU A 401 4.59 -0.92 0.18
N GLY A 402 5.61 -0.18 -0.24
CA GLY A 402 6.60 -0.61 -1.23
C GLY A 402 6.01 -0.71 -2.64
N ASN A 403 6.86 -0.89 -3.65
CA ASN A 403 6.45 -1.07 -5.04
C ASN A 403 6.90 -2.41 -5.58
N GLU A 404 6.03 -3.09 -6.33
CA GLU A 404 6.30 -4.36 -7.03
C GLU A 404 7.22 -5.29 -6.24
N ILE A 405 6.80 -5.64 -5.01
CA ILE A 405 7.68 -6.26 -4.01
C ILE A 405 8.16 -7.66 -4.43
N ASN A 406 7.54 -8.23 -5.46
CA ASN A 406 7.94 -9.48 -6.09
C ASN A 406 9.12 -9.28 -7.07
N THR A 407 9.15 -8.20 -7.85
CA THR A 407 10.28 -7.80 -8.71
C THR A 407 11.28 -6.96 -7.93
N TYR A 408 11.74 -7.55 -6.82
CA TYR A 408 12.43 -6.81 -5.77
C TYR A 408 13.77 -6.24 -6.21
N SER A 409 14.46 -6.79 -7.22
CA SER A 409 15.77 -6.25 -7.61
C SER A 409 15.66 -4.85 -8.21
N VAL A 410 14.54 -4.55 -8.88
CA VAL A 410 14.29 -3.26 -9.52
C VAL A 410 13.52 -2.32 -8.59
N TRP A 411 12.57 -2.84 -7.81
CA TRP A 411 11.56 -2.00 -7.16
C TRP A 411 11.48 -2.09 -5.64
N HIS A 412 12.15 -3.04 -4.99
CA HIS A 412 12.08 -3.17 -3.53
C HIS A 412 13.26 -3.98 -2.94
N TYR A 413 14.48 -3.51 -3.20
CA TYR A 413 15.70 -4.27 -2.99
C TYR A 413 15.94 -4.64 -1.51
N PRO A 414 16.00 -5.95 -1.18
CA PRO A 414 16.20 -6.42 0.18
C PRO A 414 17.67 -6.67 0.53
N GLY A 415 18.60 -6.46 -0.42
CA GLY A 415 20.00 -6.80 -0.25
C GLY A 415 20.24 -8.30 -0.33
N ASN A 416 20.96 -8.84 0.65
CA ASN A 416 21.35 -10.25 0.73
C ASN A 416 20.37 -11.12 1.55
N MET A 417 19.16 -10.64 1.86
CA MET A 417 18.17 -11.43 2.58
C MET A 417 17.79 -12.68 1.77
N SER A 418 17.71 -13.82 2.45
CA SER A 418 16.97 -14.97 1.90
C SER A 418 15.49 -14.62 1.71
N LYS A 419 14.77 -15.37 0.87
CA LYS A 419 13.31 -15.17 0.68
C LYS A 419 12.55 -15.17 2.01
N SER A 420 12.85 -16.11 2.90
CA SER A 420 12.19 -16.21 4.22
C SER A 420 12.43 -14.98 5.10
N GLU A 421 13.66 -14.46 5.09
CA GLU A 421 14.01 -13.22 5.80
C GLU A 421 13.32 -12.02 5.18
N TYR A 422 13.29 -11.93 3.85
CA TYR A 422 12.62 -10.85 3.13
C TYR A 422 11.12 -10.80 3.44
N ILE A 423 10.43 -11.94 3.35
CA ILE A 423 9.00 -12.05 3.70
C ILE A 423 8.78 -11.67 5.17
N THR A 424 9.66 -12.10 6.08
CA THR A 424 9.57 -11.72 7.50
C THR A 424 9.75 -10.23 7.71
N ASN A 425 10.76 -9.63 7.08
CA ASN A 425 11.08 -8.21 7.16
C ASN A 425 9.96 -7.33 6.59
N TYR A 426 9.45 -7.69 5.40
CA TYR A 426 8.33 -6.99 4.77
C TYR A 426 7.07 -7.09 5.64
N SER A 427 6.74 -8.28 6.16
CA SER A 427 5.55 -8.48 6.98
C SER A 427 5.59 -7.69 8.30
N GLU A 428 6.75 -7.57 8.94
CA GLU A 428 6.95 -6.72 10.13
C GLU A 428 6.76 -5.23 9.82
N THR A 429 7.26 -4.79 8.65
CA THR A 429 7.07 -3.41 8.16
C THR A 429 5.59 -3.14 7.88
N PHE A 430 4.93 -4.04 7.16
CA PHE A 430 3.51 -3.96 6.81
C PHE A 430 2.62 -3.91 8.05
N ARG A 431 2.87 -4.79 9.03
CA ARG A 431 2.17 -4.80 10.31
C ARG A 431 2.29 -3.46 11.05
N SER A 432 3.49 -2.87 11.04
CA SER A 432 3.74 -1.60 11.71
C SER A 432 2.99 -0.45 11.03
N LEU A 433 3.02 -0.37 9.69
CA LEU A 433 2.21 0.60 8.94
C LEU A 433 0.70 0.37 9.18
N TYR A 434 0.23 -0.88 9.13
CA TYR A 434 -1.16 -1.23 9.40
C TYR A 434 -1.62 -0.73 10.77
N ASN A 435 -0.86 -0.98 11.83
CA ASN A 435 -1.23 -0.52 13.16
C ASN A 435 -1.27 1.00 13.25
N ALA A 436 -0.28 1.71 12.69
CA ALA A 436 -0.25 3.19 12.67
C ALA A 436 -1.43 3.80 11.89
N VAL A 437 -1.72 3.28 10.70
CA VAL A 437 -2.82 3.76 9.84
C VAL A 437 -4.16 3.52 10.52
N ARG A 438 -4.40 2.29 11.00
CA ARG A 438 -5.69 1.90 11.56
C ARG A 438 -5.96 2.55 12.91
N SER A 439 -4.93 2.80 13.72
CA SER A 439 -5.08 3.54 14.98
C SER A 439 -5.37 5.03 14.78
N ASN A 440 -5.06 5.59 13.61
CA ASN A 440 -5.36 6.99 13.30
C ASN A 440 -6.68 7.15 12.58
N ARG A 441 -6.99 6.26 11.63
CA ARG A 441 -8.29 6.21 10.96
C ARG A 441 -8.79 4.78 10.79
N ALA A 442 -9.83 4.43 11.52
CA ALA A 442 -10.32 3.06 11.65
C ALA A 442 -10.73 2.42 10.31
N SER A 443 -11.18 3.22 9.34
CA SER A 443 -11.66 2.67 8.06
C SER A 443 -10.59 2.51 7.00
N SER A 444 -9.43 3.18 7.11
CA SER A 444 -8.40 3.16 6.07
C SER A 444 -7.86 1.75 5.85
N LYS A 445 -7.48 1.45 4.61
CA LYS A 445 -7.00 0.13 4.18
C LYS A 445 -5.51 0.17 3.87
N VAL A 446 -4.82 -0.94 4.12
CA VAL A 446 -3.41 -1.11 3.76
C VAL A 446 -3.27 -2.24 2.73
N PHE A 447 -2.40 -2.03 1.75
CA PHE A 447 -2.21 -2.84 0.56
C PHE A 447 -0.73 -3.21 0.39
N LEU A 448 -0.47 -4.48 0.05
CA LEU A 448 0.81 -4.88 -0.52
C LEU A 448 0.77 -4.66 -2.03
N CYS A 449 1.91 -4.41 -2.67
CA CYS A 449 1.98 -4.11 -4.10
C CYS A 449 2.79 -5.15 -4.87
N VAL A 450 2.19 -5.80 -5.87
CA VAL A 450 2.90 -6.71 -6.79
C VAL A 450 2.53 -6.42 -8.25
N ASP A 451 3.41 -6.82 -9.16
CA ASP A 451 3.18 -6.68 -10.60
C ASP A 451 2.49 -7.91 -11.22
N HIS A 452 2.37 -7.89 -12.56
CA HIS A 452 1.70 -8.92 -13.34
C HIS A 452 2.41 -10.30 -13.41
N TYR A 453 3.64 -10.45 -12.91
CA TYR A 453 4.42 -11.69 -12.95
C TYR A 453 3.90 -12.70 -11.91
N TRP A 454 2.69 -13.23 -12.15
CA TRP A 454 1.91 -13.98 -11.18
C TRP A 454 2.53 -15.32 -10.76
N ASN A 455 2.82 -16.21 -11.71
CA ASN A 455 3.56 -17.47 -11.47
C ASN A 455 4.87 -17.53 -12.26
N MET A 456 5.34 -16.40 -12.77
CA MET A 456 6.63 -16.28 -13.44
C MET A 456 7.60 -15.50 -12.55
N THR A 457 8.86 -15.90 -12.55
CA THR A 457 9.91 -15.23 -11.80
C THR A 457 10.71 -14.34 -12.73
N VAL A 458 10.59 -13.03 -12.56
CA VAL A 458 11.39 -12.03 -13.29
C VAL A 458 12.01 -11.12 -12.25
N GLN A 459 13.35 -11.06 -12.19
CA GLN A 459 14.07 -10.10 -11.34
C GLN A 459 13.63 -10.12 -9.85
N GLY A 460 13.21 -11.29 -9.38
CA GLY A 460 12.81 -11.49 -7.99
C GLY A 460 12.08 -12.80 -7.75
N TYR A 461 10.82 -12.76 -7.34
CA TYR A 461 9.98 -13.92 -7.05
C TYR A 461 8.65 -13.83 -7.83
N ALA A 462 7.96 -14.96 -7.98
CA ALA A 462 6.59 -14.96 -8.48
C ALA A 462 5.66 -14.18 -7.54
N ALA A 463 4.81 -13.31 -8.08
CA ALA A 463 3.93 -12.45 -7.29
C ALA A 463 2.96 -13.26 -6.40
N LYS A 464 2.38 -14.35 -6.91
CA LYS A 464 1.50 -15.22 -6.13
C LYS A 464 2.18 -15.77 -4.88
N ASP A 465 3.41 -16.23 -5.04
CA ASP A 465 4.19 -16.83 -3.97
C ASP A 465 4.56 -15.79 -2.88
N VAL A 466 4.85 -14.55 -3.29
CA VAL A 466 5.04 -13.44 -2.34
C VAL A 466 3.75 -13.11 -1.60
N VAL A 467 2.61 -12.99 -2.30
CA VAL A 467 1.30 -12.75 -1.69
C VAL A 467 0.99 -13.83 -0.66
N ASP A 468 1.11 -15.10 -1.02
CA ASP A 468 0.80 -16.24 -0.15
C ASP A 468 1.72 -16.28 1.08
N SER A 469 3.01 -16.02 0.87
CA SER A 469 4.02 -16.01 1.92
C SER A 469 3.81 -14.86 2.91
N VAL A 470 3.52 -13.65 2.42
CA VAL A 470 3.22 -12.48 3.27
C VAL A 470 1.92 -12.68 4.03
N ALA A 471 0.84 -13.13 3.36
CA ALA A 471 -0.45 -13.38 3.99
C ALA A 471 -0.33 -14.38 5.15
N LYS A 472 0.37 -15.51 4.92
CA LYS A 472 0.65 -16.51 5.95
C LYS A 472 1.47 -15.90 7.08
N LYS A 473 2.52 -15.14 6.78
CA LYS A 473 3.40 -14.56 7.78
C LYS A 473 2.67 -13.54 8.66
N LEU A 474 1.88 -12.64 8.08
CA LEU A 474 1.08 -11.66 8.82
C LEU A 474 0.15 -12.34 9.83
N ASN A 475 -0.57 -13.39 9.43
CA ASN A 475 -1.46 -14.13 10.33
C ASN A 475 -0.73 -14.76 11.53
N THR A 476 0.53 -15.16 11.36
CA THR A 476 1.36 -15.68 12.45
C THR A 476 1.98 -14.60 13.32
N LEU A 477 2.33 -13.44 12.74
CA LEU A 477 2.93 -12.31 13.46
C LEU A 477 1.91 -11.63 14.37
N GLN A 478 0.74 -11.30 13.84
CA GLN A 478 -0.31 -10.57 14.55
C GLN A 478 -1.67 -10.92 13.94
N LYS A 479 -2.56 -11.52 14.74
CA LYS A 479 -3.91 -11.87 14.30
C LYS A 479 -4.71 -10.60 13.96
N GLY A 480 -5.48 -10.65 12.87
CA GLY A 480 -6.35 -9.54 12.48
C GLY A 480 -5.65 -8.37 11.79
N VAL A 481 -4.40 -8.53 11.36
CA VAL A 481 -3.79 -7.62 10.37
C VAL A 481 -4.44 -7.88 9.01
N ASN A 482 -5.38 -7.02 8.64
CA ASN A 482 -6.05 -7.10 7.35
C ASN A 482 -5.18 -6.48 6.27
N TRP A 483 -4.91 -7.23 5.21
CA TRP A 483 -4.19 -6.76 4.04
C TRP A 483 -5.10 -6.78 2.81
N ASN A 484 -4.73 -5.99 1.81
CA ASN A 484 -5.37 -5.91 0.51
C ASN A 484 -4.29 -5.93 -0.58
N LEU A 485 -4.68 -6.04 -1.84
CA LEU A 485 -3.75 -6.22 -2.95
C LEU A 485 -3.78 -5.01 -3.91
N ALA A 486 -2.69 -4.26 -4.00
CA ALA A 486 -2.42 -3.37 -5.12
C ALA A 486 -1.73 -4.20 -6.22
N PHE A 487 -2.26 -4.14 -7.43
CA PHE A 487 -1.84 -5.01 -8.54
C PHE A 487 -1.65 -4.22 -9.84
N HIS A 488 -0.52 -4.43 -10.51
CA HIS A 488 -0.22 -3.79 -11.79
C HIS A 488 -0.55 -4.73 -12.95
N ALA A 489 -1.81 -4.71 -13.41
CA ALA A 489 -2.32 -5.59 -14.47
C ALA A 489 -1.92 -5.11 -15.89
N TYR A 490 -0.63 -4.83 -16.11
CA TYR A 490 -0.12 -4.34 -17.40
C TYR A 490 -0.37 -5.34 -18.54
N PRO A 491 -0.56 -4.85 -19.79
CA PRO A 491 -0.46 -5.69 -20.99
C PRO A 491 0.87 -6.44 -21.05
N TYR A 492 0.88 -7.59 -21.75
CA TYR A 492 2.08 -8.39 -21.91
C TYR A 492 2.35 -8.70 -23.40
N PRO A 493 3.49 -8.23 -23.96
CA PRO A 493 4.47 -7.33 -23.34
C PRO A 493 3.91 -5.91 -23.11
N LEU A 494 4.59 -5.09 -22.30
CA LEU A 494 4.20 -3.69 -22.03
C LEU A 494 4.11 -2.82 -23.30
N THR A 495 4.89 -3.15 -24.33
CA THR A 495 4.95 -2.42 -25.60
C THR A 495 3.76 -2.68 -26.55
N ASP A 496 2.85 -3.60 -26.20
CA ASP A 496 1.60 -3.83 -26.93
C ASP A 496 0.40 -3.64 -26.01
N CYS A 497 -0.32 -2.53 -26.19
CA CYS A 497 -1.51 -2.23 -25.38
C CYS A 497 -2.70 -3.16 -25.66
N ARG A 498 -2.69 -3.95 -26.75
CA ARG A 498 -3.80 -4.80 -27.19
C ARG A 498 -3.83 -6.12 -26.44
N PHE A 499 -4.08 -6.07 -25.14
CA PHE A 499 -4.13 -7.25 -24.27
C PHE A 499 -5.18 -8.30 -24.69
N TRP A 500 -6.15 -7.93 -25.52
CA TRP A 500 -7.18 -8.81 -26.08
C TRP A 500 -6.75 -9.56 -27.36
N SER A 501 -5.59 -9.22 -27.93
CA SER A 501 -5.18 -9.68 -29.28
C SER A 501 -4.93 -11.18 -29.39
N GLY A 502 -4.80 -11.89 -28.27
CA GLY A 502 -4.44 -13.31 -28.24
C GLY A 502 -2.95 -13.59 -28.50
N LYS A 503 -2.17 -12.58 -28.90
CA LYS A 503 -0.71 -12.66 -28.92
C LYS A 503 -0.26 -12.85 -27.48
N ASN A 504 0.46 -13.94 -27.18
CA ASN A 504 0.88 -14.37 -25.84
C ASN A 504 -0.21 -15.06 -24.97
N SER A 505 -1.26 -15.62 -25.57
CA SER A 505 -2.30 -16.37 -24.85
C SER A 505 -1.77 -17.55 -24.02
N ASN A 506 -0.64 -18.14 -24.42
CA ASN A 506 0.06 -19.19 -23.66
C ASN A 506 0.57 -18.71 -22.28
N TYR A 507 0.79 -17.40 -22.09
CA TYR A 507 1.17 -16.81 -20.79
C TYR A 507 -0.03 -16.28 -20.00
N LEU A 508 -1.21 -16.17 -20.63
CA LEU A 508 -2.40 -15.47 -20.12
C LEU A 508 -3.56 -16.47 -19.95
N THR A 509 -3.37 -17.49 -19.13
CA THR A 509 -4.41 -18.50 -18.89
C THR A 509 -5.47 -17.99 -17.91
N ASN A 510 -6.68 -18.54 -17.98
CA ASN A 510 -7.77 -18.21 -17.04
C ASN A 510 -7.70 -19.02 -15.73
N ARG A 511 -6.54 -19.55 -15.38
CA ARG A 511 -6.32 -20.41 -14.21
C ARG A 511 -5.42 -19.72 -13.19
N SER A 512 -5.50 -20.15 -11.93
CA SER A 512 -4.68 -19.60 -10.84
C SER A 512 -3.17 -19.81 -11.03
N ASN A 513 -2.77 -20.75 -11.88
CA ASN A 513 -1.39 -21.02 -12.28
C ASN A 513 -0.94 -20.24 -13.53
N SER A 514 -1.70 -19.24 -13.99
CA SER A 514 -1.29 -18.39 -15.12
C SER A 514 0.10 -17.78 -14.85
N PRO A 515 1.05 -17.83 -15.80
CA PRO A 515 2.35 -17.17 -15.66
C PRO A 515 2.21 -15.67 -15.44
N ILE A 516 1.38 -15.01 -16.24
CA ILE A 516 1.09 -13.58 -16.19
C ILE A 516 -0.39 -13.34 -15.91
N ILE A 517 -0.70 -12.26 -15.18
CA ILE A 517 -2.05 -11.70 -15.09
C ILE A 517 -2.07 -10.32 -15.73
N SER A 518 -2.85 -10.17 -16.79
CA SER A 518 -3.20 -8.87 -17.38
C SER A 518 -4.70 -8.64 -17.24
N LEU A 519 -5.20 -7.52 -17.77
CA LEU A 519 -6.64 -7.27 -17.86
C LEU A 519 -7.39 -8.38 -18.63
N ASN A 520 -6.75 -9.04 -19.59
CA ASN A 520 -7.36 -10.10 -20.40
C ASN A 520 -7.83 -11.32 -19.57
N ASN A 521 -7.08 -11.68 -18.53
CA ASN A 521 -7.33 -12.82 -17.66
C ASN A 521 -7.45 -12.43 -16.18
N LEU A 522 -7.83 -11.18 -15.89
CA LEU A 522 -7.92 -10.63 -14.53
C LEU A 522 -8.84 -11.46 -13.62
N SER A 523 -9.85 -12.13 -14.19
CA SER A 523 -10.75 -13.03 -13.47
C SER A 523 -10.03 -14.16 -12.74
N ALA A 524 -8.88 -14.64 -13.26
CA ALA A 524 -8.07 -15.65 -12.60
C ALA A 524 -7.51 -15.15 -11.26
N LEU A 525 -6.97 -13.92 -11.24
CA LEU A 525 -6.50 -13.27 -10.01
C LEU A 525 -7.66 -13.01 -9.05
N THR A 526 -8.76 -12.39 -9.52
CA THR A 526 -9.85 -12.01 -8.62
C THR A 526 -10.56 -13.21 -8.03
N SER A 527 -10.70 -14.30 -8.80
CA SER A 527 -11.26 -15.55 -8.31
C SER A 527 -10.34 -16.20 -7.28
N TYR A 528 -9.03 -16.23 -7.54
CA TYR A 528 -8.04 -16.75 -6.61
C TYR A 528 -8.08 -16.00 -5.26
N ILE A 529 -7.97 -14.66 -5.29
CA ILE A 529 -8.00 -13.85 -4.06
C ILE A 529 -9.31 -14.06 -3.29
N ARG A 530 -10.46 -14.06 -3.98
CA ARG A 530 -11.76 -14.29 -3.34
C ARG A 530 -11.87 -15.68 -2.71
N GLN A 531 -11.41 -16.72 -3.40
CA GLN A 531 -11.52 -18.11 -2.92
C GLN A 531 -10.53 -18.40 -1.79
N THR A 532 -9.30 -17.88 -1.87
CA THR A 532 -8.24 -18.16 -0.90
C THR A 532 -8.30 -17.23 0.33
N TYR A 533 -8.61 -15.94 0.13
CA TYR A 533 -8.54 -14.91 1.17
C TYR A 533 -9.88 -14.23 1.48
N GLY A 534 -10.97 -14.66 0.82
CA GLY A 534 -12.31 -14.15 1.04
C GLY A 534 -12.61 -12.84 0.31
N ALA A 535 -13.91 -12.53 0.17
CA ALA A 535 -14.39 -11.36 -0.57
C ALA A 535 -14.05 -9.99 0.08
N LYS A 536 -13.62 -10.00 1.35
CA LYS A 536 -13.18 -8.81 2.10
C LYS A 536 -11.74 -8.38 1.76
N THR A 537 -10.94 -9.27 1.17
CA THR A 537 -9.59 -8.94 0.67
C THR A 537 -9.75 -8.28 -0.70
N ARG A 538 -9.54 -6.96 -0.75
CA ARG A 538 -9.87 -6.14 -1.94
C ARG A 538 -8.67 -5.97 -2.85
N ILE A 539 -8.94 -5.72 -4.13
CA ILE A 539 -7.92 -5.50 -5.15
C ILE A 539 -8.02 -4.05 -5.64
N LEU A 540 -6.89 -3.38 -5.73
CA LEU A 540 -6.74 -2.06 -6.32
C LEU A 540 -5.84 -2.19 -7.55
N LEU A 541 -6.33 -1.81 -8.73
CA LEU A 541 -5.49 -1.69 -9.90
C LEU A 541 -4.81 -0.32 -9.81
N SER A 542 -3.65 -0.29 -9.16
CA SER A 542 -2.95 0.93 -8.73
C SER A 542 -2.24 1.66 -9.85
N GLU A 543 -1.79 0.93 -10.86
CA GLU A 543 -0.99 1.50 -11.93
C GLU A 543 -1.16 0.70 -13.24
N GLN A 544 -1.84 1.30 -14.21
CA GLN A 544 -2.11 0.70 -15.52
C GLN A 544 -1.76 1.70 -16.61
N GLY A 545 -0.91 1.27 -17.54
CA GLY A 545 -0.52 2.08 -18.68
C GLY A 545 -0.66 1.34 -20.00
N PHE A 546 -1.02 2.11 -21.02
CA PHE A 546 -1.26 1.60 -22.36
C PHE A 546 -0.49 2.49 -23.34
N THR A 547 0.53 1.92 -23.96
CA THR A 547 1.34 2.66 -24.93
C THR A 547 0.55 2.98 -26.20
N SER A 548 0.74 4.19 -26.73
CA SER A 548 0.25 4.59 -28.05
C SER A 548 1.12 4.13 -29.22
N THR A 549 2.20 3.38 -28.98
CA THR A 549 3.08 2.85 -30.03
C THR A 549 2.34 1.99 -31.07
N SER A 550 1.28 1.29 -30.65
CA SER A 550 0.39 0.54 -31.56
C SER A 550 -0.70 1.41 -32.20
N GLY A 551 -0.61 2.74 -32.08
CA GLY A 551 -1.57 3.73 -32.57
C GLY A 551 -2.51 4.26 -31.48
N GLN A 552 -2.92 5.53 -31.63
CA GLN A 552 -3.81 6.19 -30.66
C GLN A 552 -5.21 5.56 -30.56
N ASP A 553 -5.72 4.98 -31.66
CA ASP A 553 -7.00 4.24 -31.62
C ASP A 553 -6.91 3.00 -30.74
N ALA A 554 -5.79 2.26 -30.81
CA ALA A 554 -5.54 1.08 -29.99
C ALA A 554 -5.39 1.45 -28.50
N GLN A 555 -4.67 2.54 -28.20
CA GLN A 555 -4.57 3.08 -26.85
C GLN A 555 -5.95 3.46 -26.30
N ALA A 556 -6.76 4.19 -27.08
CA ALA A 556 -8.10 4.59 -26.70
C ALA A 556 -9.01 3.38 -26.42
N ALA A 557 -8.94 2.34 -27.25
CA ALA A 557 -9.66 1.08 -27.02
C ALA A 557 -9.17 0.35 -25.76
N ALA A 558 -7.85 0.32 -25.51
CA ALA A 558 -7.28 -0.33 -24.34
C ALA A 558 -7.68 0.34 -23.02
N VAL A 559 -7.67 1.68 -22.99
CA VAL A 559 -8.15 2.46 -21.83
C VAL A 559 -9.61 2.16 -21.54
N ALA A 560 -10.48 2.19 -22.56
CA ALA A 560 -11.90 1.89 -22.39
C ALA A 560 -12.15 0.44 -21.94
N LEU A 561 -11.58 -0.54 -22.66
CA LEU A 561 -11.81 -1.96 -22.37
C LEU A 561 -11.26 -2.34 -20.99
N GLY A 562 -10.07 -1.85 -20.64
CA GLY A 562 -9.46 -2.08 -19.34
C GLY A 562 -10.31 -1.54 -18.19
N TYR A 563 -10.82 -0.30 -18.34
CA TYR A 563 -11.74 0.26 -17.37
C TYR A 563 -13.03 -0.57 -17.25
N TYR A 564 -13.61 -1.03 -18.36
CA TYR A 564 -14.85 -1.81 -18.33
C TYR A 564 -14.68 -3.13 -17.58
N ILE A 565 -13.56 -3.81 -17.80
CA ILE A 565 -13.18 -5.03 -17.08
C ILE A 565 -13.09 -4.74 -15.57
N ALA A 566 -12.41 -3.65 -15.18
CA ALA A 566 -12.27 -3.27 -13.77
C ALA A 566 -13.61 -2.85 -13.13
N ALA A 567 -14.39 -2.03 -13.84
CA ALA A 567 -15.70 -1.52 -13.41
C ALA A 567 -16.69 -2.66 -13.18
N CYS A 568 -16.71 -3.66 -14.06
CA CYS A 568 -17.61 -4.82 -13.95
C CYS A 568 -17.11 -5.93 -13.02
N ASN A 569 -15.88 -5.84 -12.47
CA ASN A 569 -15.35 -6.84 -11.55
C ASN A 569 -15.65 -6.46 -10.08
N PRO A 570 -16.38 -7.30 -9.31
CA PRO A 570 -16.79 -6.97 -7.94
C PRO A 570 -15.67 -7.08 -6.90
N MET A 571 -14.47 -7.54 -7.25
CA MET A 571 -13.31 -7.59 -6.34
C MET A 571 -12.38 -6.38 -6.48
N VAL A 572 -12.52 -5.61 -7.57
CA VAL A 572 -11.68 -4.45 -7.88
C VAL A 572 -12.32 -3.18 -7.31
N ASP A 573 -11.58 -2.41 -6.53
CA ASP A 573 -12.03 -1.18 -5.88
C ASP A 573 -11.57 0.10 -6.61
N GLY A 574 -10.64 0.01 -7.56
CA GLY A 574 -10.14 1.16 -8.34
C GLY A 574 -9.31 0.75 -9.55
N PHE A 575 -9.20 1.65 -10.53
CA PHE A 575 -8.45 1.52 -11.78
C PHE A 575 -7.75 2.83 -12.10
N MET A 576 -6.43 2.87 -11.95
CA MET A 576 -5.63 4.08 -12.07
C MET A 576 -4.75 4.06 -13.30
N ILE A 577 -4.89 5.10 -14.13
CA ILE A 577 -4.05 5.27 -15.32
C ILE A 577 -2.71 5.90 -14.95
N ARG A 578 -1.64 5.23 -15.40
CA ARG A 578 -0.31 5.77 -15.66
C ARG A 578 -0.23 6.00 -17.18
N SER A 579 -0.31 7.22 -17.71
CA SER A 579 -0.16 8.53 -17.03
C SER A 579 -0.98 9.62 -17.72
N TYR A 580 -1.04 10.81 -17.10
CA TYR A 580 -1.62 11.99 -17.74
C TYR A 580 -0.81 12.40 -18.97
N GLN A 581 0.52 12.53 -18.85
CA GLN A 581 1.44 12.92 -19.91
C GLN A 581 2.54 11.86 -20.13
N ASP A 582 3.05 11.76 -21.35
CA ASP A 582 4.18 10.89 -21.66
C ASP A 582 5.44 11.33 -20.89
N GLU A 583 6.19 10.37 -20.36
CA GLU A 583 7.55 10.62 -19.88
C GLU A 583 8.56 10.30 -20.98
N SER A 584 9.50 11.21 -21.24
CA SER A 584 10.48 11.05 -22.32
C SER A 584 11.28 9.75 -22.23
N HIS A 585 11.66 9.33 -21.02
CA HIS A 585 12.43 8.10 -20.81
C HIS A 585 11.60 6.81 -21.04
N GLU A 586 10.29 6.84 -20.79
CA GLU A 586 9.38 5.73 -21.10
C GLU A 586 9.10 5.66 -22.61
N VAL A 587 8.90 6.82 -23.25
CA VAL A 587 8.73 6.92 -24.71
C VAL A 587 9.93 6.32 -25.44
N ALA A 588 11.15 6.60 -24.98
CA ALA A 588 12.38 6.03 -25.54
C ALA A 588 12.41 4.49 -25.51
N GLN A 589 11.64 3.86 -24.61
CA GLN A 589 11.48 2.41 -24.47
C GLN A 589 10.25 1.86 -25.22
N GLY A 590 9.57 2.69 -26.02
CA GLY A 590 8.33 2.33 -26.70
C GLY A 590 7.08 2.41 -25.81
N LEU A 591 7.17 3.05 -24.65
CA LEU A 591 6.11 3.16 -23.65
C LEU A 591 5.52 4.58 -23.61
N ALA A 592 4.99 5.05 -24.74
CA ALA A 592 4.26 6.33 -24.81
C ALA A 592 2.86 6.21 -24.17
N MET A 593 2.79 6.12 -22.84
CA MET A 593 1.59 5.80 -22.07
C MET A 593 0.70 6.99 -21.69
N GLY A 594 1.18 8.22 -21.86
CA GLY A 594 0.44 9.44 -21.57
C GLY A 594 -0.83 9.55 -22.41
N ILE A 595 -1.89 10.11 -21.83
CA ILE A 595 -3.18 10.31 -22.50
C ILE A 595 -3.38 11.74 -23.05
N LYS A 596 -2.73 12.75 -22.46
CA LYS A 596 -2.87 14.17 -22.81
C LYS A 596 -2.55 14.40 -24.30
N GLY A 597 -3.43 15.12 -24.98
CA GLY A 597 -3.29 15.41 -26.42
C GLY A 597 -3.56 14.22 -27.34
N LYS A 598 -3.91 13.04 -26.80
CA LYS A 598 -4.22 11.83 -27.59
C LYS A 598 -5.71 11.52 -27.56
N LYS A 599 -6.17 10.70 -28.51
CA LYS A 599 -7.57 10.20 -28.56
C LYS A 599 -8.02 9.53 -27.26
N ALA A 600 -7.08 8.89 -26.54
CA ALA A 600 -7.32 8.27 -25.25
C ALA A 600 -7.81 9.26 -24.18
N PHE A 601 -7.45 10.55 -24.26
CA PHE A 601 -7.91 11.57 -23.31
C PHE A 601 -9.44 11.70 -23.30
N SER A 602 -10.05 11.88 -24.47
CA SER A 602 -11.50 12.04 -24.59
C SER A 602 -12.25 10.78 -24.15
N VAL A 603 -11.67 9.60 -24.39
CA VAL A 603 -12.19 8.34 -23.86
C VAL A 603 -12.13 8.34 -22.34
N PHE A 604 -10.96 8.59 -21.76
CA PHE A 604 -10.75 8.56 -20.31
C PHE A 604 -11.67 9.52 -19.55
N VAL A 605 -11.86 10.74 -20.06
CA VAL A 605 -12.76 11.75 -19.47
C VAL A 605 -14.22 11.26 -19.37
N ASN A 606 -14.67 10.40 -20.29
CA ASN A 606 -16.09 10.07 -20.44
C ASN A 606 -16.44 8.59 -20.23
N MET A 607 -15.45 7.69 -20.12
CA MET A 607 -15.67 6.23 -20.10
C MET A 607 -16.44 5.72 -18.88
N ASP A 608 -16.53 6.52 -17.81
CA ASP A 608 -17.29 6.24 -16.59
C ASP A 608 -18.56 7.11 -16.44
N SER A 609 -19.11 7.58 -17.54
CA SER A 609 -20.36 8.37 -17.57
C SER A 609 -21.50 7.61 -18.24
N SER A 610 -22.74 8.09 -18.07
CA SER A 610 -23.90 7.57 -18.82
C SER A 610 -23.76 7.72 -20.34
N LYS A 611 -22.88 8.62 -20.81
CA LYS A 611 -22.56 8.84 -22.23
C LYS A 611 -21.40 7.98 -22.73
N THR A 612 -20.93 7.01 -21.94
CA THR A 612 -19.70 6.26 -22.21
C THR A 612 -19.58 5.70 -23.64
N LEU A 613 -20.63 5.03 -24.14
CA LEU A 613 -20.60 4.41 -25.48
C LEU A 613 -20.45 5.44 -26.62
N LYS A 614 -20.90 6.68 -26.44
CA LYS A 614 -20.68 7.77 -27.42
C LYS A 614 -19.18 8.00 -27.68
N TYR A 615 -18.35 7.81 -26.65
CA TYR A 615 -16.91 8.08 -26.72
C TYR A 615 -16.06 6.83 -26.93
N THR A 616 -16.54 5.65 -26.51
CA THR A 616 -15.74 4.41 -26.57
C THR A 616 -16.09 3.48 -27.71
N GLN A 617 -17.35 3.46 -28.18
CA GLN A 617 -17.86 2.35 -28.97
C GLN A 617 -17.16 2.22 -30.33
N ASN A 618 -16.81 3.34 -30.97
CA ASN A 618 -16.09 3.31 -32.25
C ASN A 618 -14.71 2.65 -32.10
N TYR A 619 -13.94 3.06 -31.09
CA TYR A 619 -12.62 2.47 -30.82
C TYR A 619 -12.72 0.99 -30.46
N LEU A 620 -13.67 0.62 -29.60
CA LEU A 620 -13.89 -0.79 -29.22
C LEU A 620 -14.28 -1.65 -30.42
N LYS A 621 -15.24 -1.22 -31.25
CA LYS A 621 -15.66 -1.96 -32.45
C LYS A 621 -14.51 -2.10 -33.44
N LYS A 622 -13.76 -1.02 -33.70
CA LYS A 622 -12.66 -1.00 -34.68
C LYS A 622 -11.45 -1.83 -34.23
N GLN A 623 -11.11 -1.80 -32.93
CA GLN A 623 -9.87 -2.39 -32.42
C GLN A 623 -10.04 -3.76 -31.77
N VAL A 624 -11.20 -4.01 -31.14
CA VAL A 624 -11.51 -5.25 -30.40
C VAL A 624 -12.49 -6.14 -31.17
N GLY A 625 -13.36 -5.52 -31.97
CA GLY A 625 -14.40 -6.20 -32.76
C GLY A 625 -15.81 -5.87 -32.27
N SER A 626 -16.81 -6.21 -33.08
CA SER A 626 -18.23 -5.92 -32.79
C SER A 626 -18.74 -6.56 -31.49
N LYS A 627 -18.16 -7.71 -31.10
CA LYS A 627 -18.49 -8.47 -29.88
C LYS A 627 -17.60 -8.12 -28.67
N TRP A 628 -17.04 -6.91 -28.60
CA TRP A 628 -16.13 -6.49 -27.52
C TRP A 628 -16.71 -6.66 -26.12
N SER A 629 -18.04 -6.55 -25.93
CA SER A 629 -18.70 -6.72 -24.63
C SER A 629 -18.51 -8.13 -24.05
N GLY A 630 -18.36 -9.15 -24.92
CA GLY A 630 -18.01 -10.51 -24.51
C GLY A 630 -16.61 -10.66 -23.93
N LYS A 631 -15.74 -9.66 -24.10
CA LYS A 631 -14.41 -9.58 -23.45
C LYS A 631 -14.46 -8.90 -22.08
N VAL A 632 -15.63 -8.47 -21.62
CA VAL A 632 -15.83 -7.85 -20.29
C VAL A 632 -16.65 -8.80 -19.42
N PRO A 633 -16.02 -9.61 -18.56
CA PRO A 633 -16.75 -10.52 -17.67
C PRO A 633 -17.75 -9.77 -16.80
N GLY A 634 -19.01 -10.21 -16.82
CA GLY A 634 -20.08 -9.56 -16.07
C GLY A 634 -20.44 -8.16 -16.56
N TYR A 635 -20.22 -7.88 -17.86
CA TYR A 635 -20.56 -6.61 -18.49
C TYR A 635 -21.97 -6.15 -18.11
N ASN A 636 -22.05 -4.94 -17.59
CA ASN A 636 -23.31 -4.25 -17.35
C ASN A 636 -23.05 -2.76 -17.48
N LEU A 637 -23.82 -2.10 -18.36
CA LEU A 637 -23.62 -0.69 -18.68
C LEU A 637 -23.70 0.21 -17.45
N LYS A 638 -24.61 -0.07 -16.50
CA LYS A 638 -24.76 0.72 -15.26
C LYS A 638 -23.50 0.64 -14.38
N ARG A 639 -22.80 -0.49 -14.37
CA ARG A 639 -21.55 -0.67 -13.60
C ARG A 639 -20.40 0.18 -14.11
N LEU A 640 -20.49 0.73 -15.32
CA LEU A 640 -19.44 1.58 -15.86
C LEU A 640 -19.44 2.97 -15.24
N TYR A 641 -20.60 3.49 -14.83
CA TYR A 641 -20.75 4.83 -14.29
C TYR A 641 -21.36 4.86 -12.88
N THR A 642 -21.45 3.70 -12.23
CA THR A 642 -21.79 3.57 -10.81
C THR A 642 -20.83 2.59 -10.16
N MET A 643 -20.45 2.85 -8.91
CA MET A 643 -19.53 1.98 -8.19
C MET A 643 -20.11 0.60 -7.97
N TYR A 644 -19.55 -0.41 -8.64
CA TYR A 644 -19.91 -1.81 -8.41
C TYR A 644 -19.18 -2.37 -7.20
N ARG A 645 -19.76 -2.12 -6.02
CA ARG A 645 -19.32 -2.63 -4.73
C ARG A 645 -20.56 -2.96 -3.89
N SER A 646 -20.59 -4.12 -3.26
CA SER A 646 -21.51 -4.37 -2.14
C SER A 646 -21.04 -3.56 -0.94
N ALA A 647 -21.95 -2.78 -0.32
CA ALA A 647 -21.67 -1.94 0.85
C ALA A 647 -20.90 -2.72 1.94
#